data_AF-J0DEX2-F1
#
_entry.id   AF-J0DEX2-F1
#
_cell.length_a   1.000
_cell.length_b   1.000
_cell.length_c   1.000
_cell.angle_alpha   90.00
_cell.angle_beta   90.00
_cell.angle_gamma   90.00
#
_symmetry.space_group_name_H-M   'P 1'
#
loop_
_entity.id
_entity.type
_entity.pdbx_description
1 polymer ?
#
loop_
_entity_poly.entity_id
_entity_poly.type
_entity_poly.pdbx_seq_one_letter_code
_entity_poly.pdbx_strand_id
1 'polypeptide(L)'
;MRGPGRLKGSKDTEEIKQVKAIMETEHTSRQAVGGRAEAAMQGSDTRQDIQVQAADAAPAACVPPSASASGPALGTRRALNVLGSTVRFLADPAALVFGVIAGGLACLSCVVDGLAQFEGSSAPYLRTVAVERGVVFGIAAYLVTLVIFRWADWTKRRGSGTRSTGISGGTSSGTSSDSVSNLRGGSFPDSGSRLSRFTAHVFGRMQPVTFGAAAKKYLLIFWTAIAVSWIPWLMVYWPGALRDDTLAQYFQSQGYHGYYTRHPLMGTFIFGLFWRIGQAMGNVFYGLMVYTIIQTAFLSLACALVLCYMRKRGVPAAVLWLTMVFFTTGYVVAGVVPTMSKDSLWAIVMAPLALIFIEACLTRGQVLRRWPVLVSFMILAAFFLAIKRTGIEILAVSGIFLIAAVLAPGRRVKAAGSGNSAENNSHASASAQAKPGYAVAAAGALRPRRPRRAIIQTLCALVIPMAAVLGIWDPASAKLAGAAQWPPLELYGFFSQPIARVGRYNPAGLTDSDRREINTYMKLSDAVEFYNPSREDETMYTIKYKIVSQHRADFIKLWLRIGLKDKRNFKEYAKAYAFVWQPWFSTQKPFVYPSSSAYLFDEAYMAQWGREVHDPGLAERALAPLRDGDRGASDAKREWQLCAGKYFKNRAESSDEARARLLECQAQGSQCDVPLEKQPEALSDRVLQQIDIFFSSMGLYVTLIPLAAGLYLLTRRRWLALAAWVFLLMFVLQLIASPAALYWYPVPLYFVLPAFAGLIFDKSGRQRK
;
A
#
# COMPACT_ATOMS: atom_id res chain seq x y z
N MET A 1 -24.57 -84.07 17.75
CA MET A 1 -23.76 -84.53 16.59
C MET A 1 -23.65 -83.35 15.62
N ARG A 2 -22.52 -82.71 15.33
CA ARG A 2 -21.13 -82.76 15.82
C ARG A 2 -20.81 -81.39 16.44
N GLY A 3 -20.29 -81.35 17.67
CA GLY A 3 -19.59 -80.18 18.23
C GLY A 3 -18.06 -80.40 18.15
N PRO A 4 -17.24 -79.80 19.01
CA PRO A 4 -17.24 -78.42 19.51
C PRO A 4 -15.84 -77.76 19.43
N GLY A 5 -15.75 -76.42 19.45
CA GLY A 5 -14.52 -75.67 19.72
C GLY A 5 -14.77 -74.64 20.81
N ARG A 6 -14.26 -74.89 22.01
CA ARG A 6 -14.51 -74.15 23.26
C ARG A 6 -13.30 -73.27 23.61
N LEU A 7 -13.59 -72.10 24.21
CA LEU A 7 -12.73 -71.29 25.12
C LEU A 7 -11.65 -70.43 24.42
N LYS A 8 -11.42 -69.17 24.78
CA LYS A 8 -11.39 -68.54 26.10
C LYS A 8 -11.85 -67.09 26.06
N GLY A 9 -12.64 -66.68 27.05
CA GLY A 9 -12.73 -65.28 27.47
C GLY A 9 -11.50 -64.82 28.24
N SER A 10 -11.55 -63.57 28.70
CA SER A 10 -10.59 -62.85 29.56
C SER A 10 -9.59 -61.96 28.82
N LYS A 11 -10.07 -60.84 28.26
CA LYS A 11 -9.31 -59.57 28.22
C LYS A 11 -10.19 -58.32 28.13
N ASP A 12 -11.37 -58.43 27.52
CA ASP A 12 -12.22 -57.24 27.28
C ASP A 12 -12.99 -56.73 28.52
N THR A 13 -13.08 -57.51 29.59
CA THR A 13 -13.81 -57.08 30.81
C THR A 13 -12.94 -56.29 31.79
N GLU A 14 -11.61 -56.30 31.61
CA GLU A 14 -10.68 -55.46 32.39
C GLU A 14 -10.46 -54.09 31.71
N GLU A 15 -10.39 -54.04 30.37
CA GLU A 15 -10.30 -52.77 29.63
C GLU A 15 -11.55 -51.91 29.80
N ILE A 16 -12.75 -52.52 29.83
CA ILE A 16 -14.00 -51.77 30.07
C ILE A 16 -14.09 -51.25 31.52
N LYS A 17 -13.48 -51.93 32.49
CA LYS A 17 -13.38 -51.43 33.88
C LYS A 17 -12.35 -50.32 34.03
N GLN A 18 -11.22 -50.37 33.30
CA GLN A 18 -10.22 -49.31 33.30
C GLN A 18 -10.72 -48.03 32.60
N VAL A 19 -11.47 -48.14 31.50
CA VAL A 19 -12.06 -46.98 30.80
C VAL A 19 -13.14 -46.32 31.66
N LYS A 20 -13.94 -47.08 32.40
CA LYS A 20 -14.96 -46.54 33.30
C LYS A 20 -14.35 -45.87 34.56
N ALA A 21 -13.26 -46.42 35.09
CA ALA A 21 -12.52 -45.81 36.19
C ALA A 21 -11.83 -44.49 35.78
N ILE A 22 -11.29 -44.40 34.56
CA ILE A 22 -10.66 -43.17 34.03
C ILE A 22 -11.72 -42.08 33.80
N MET A 23 -12.89 -42.43 33.27
CA MET A 23 -14.01 -41.49 33.09
C MET A 23 -14.60 -40.97 34.41
N GLU A 24 -14.67 -41.80 35.46
CA GLU A 24 -15.16 -41.36 36.77
C GLU A 24 -14.17 -40.42 37.47
N THR A 25 -12.85 -40.62 37.33
CA THR A 25 -11.83 -39.66 37.82
C THR A 25 -11.85 -38.31 37.08
N GLU A 26 -12.08 -38.29 35.77
CA GLU A 26 -12.19 -37.03 35.00
C GLU A 26 -13.45 -36.24 35.38
N HIS A 27 -14.57 -36.90 35.66
CA HIS A 27 -15.81 -36.23 36.08
C HIS A 27 -15.71 -35.59 37.47
N THR A 28 -15.01 -36.23 38.42
CA THR A 28 -14.70 -35.61 39.73
C THR A 28 -13.72 -34.43 39.63
N SER A 29 -12.76 -34.46 38.70
CA SER A 29 -11.84 -33.33 38.49
C SER A 29 -12.48 -32.11 37.78
N ARG A 30 -13.52 -32.32 36.96
CA ARG A 30 -14.31 -31.23 36.36
C ARG A 30 -15.34 -30.62 37.33
N GLN A 31 -15.90 -31.42 38.25
CA GLN A 31 -16.75 -30.88 39.33
C GLN A 31 -15.95 -30.13 40.42
N ALA A 32 -14.68 -30.47 40.66
CA ALA A 32 -13.81 -29.74 41.59
C ALA A 32 -13.32 -28.36 41.08
N VAL A 33 -13.35 -28.13 39.76
CA VAL A 33 -13.00 -26.83 39.15
C VAL A 33 -14.24 -25.96 38.91
N GLY A 34 -15.41 -26.57 38.67
CA GLY A 34 -16.70 -25.85 38.62
C GLY A 34 -17.20 -25.38 39.99
N GLY A 35 -16.96 -26.14 41.06
CA GLY A 35 -17.40 -25.82 42.42
C GLY A 35 -16.61 -24.71 43.16
N ARG A 36 -15.55 -24.15 42.56
CA ARG A 36 -14.77 -23.03 43.13
C ARG A 36 -15.09 -21.67 42.52
N ALA A 37 -15.94 -21.61 41.50
CA ALA A 37 -16.39 -20.36 40.86
C ALA A 37 -17.80 -19.92 41.31
N GLU A 38 -18.61 -20.82 41.88
CA GLU A 38 -19.99 -20.52 42.30
C GLU A 38 -20.17 -20.25 43.81
N ALA A 39 -19.10 -20.33 44.62
CA ALA A 39 -19.15 -20.02 46.06
C ALA A 39 -18.79 -18.55 46.41
N ALA A 40 -18.71 -17.65 45.43
CA ALA A 40 -18.38 -16.23 45.65
C ALA A 40 -19.44 -15.23 45.16
N MET A 41 -20.61 -15.70 44.69
CA MET A 41 -21.71 -14.81 44.32
C MET A 41 -23.07 -15.43 44.67
N GLN A 42 -23.44 -15.33 45.95
CA GLN A 42 -24.83 -15.12 46.41
C GLN A 42 -24.83 -14.92 47.93
N GLY A 43 -25.10 -13.70 48.34
CA GLY A 43 -25.12 -13.25 49.74
C GLY A 43 -25.73 -11.86 49.84
N SER A 44 -27.03 -11.81 49.54
CA SER A 44 -28.06 -10.89 50.04
C SER A 44 -27.80 -9.37 50.08
N ASP A 45 -28.58 -8.70 49.22
CA ASP A 45 -29.19 -7.38 49.38
C ASP A 45 -29.59 -6.98 50.81
N THR A 46 -29.35 -5.70 51.14
CA THR A 46 -30.39 -4.83 51.69
C THR A 46 -30.25 -3.42 51.13
N ARG A 47 -31.28 -3.01 50.37
CA ARG A 47 -31.58 -1.64 49.95
C ARG A 47 -31.76 -0.71 51.15
N GLN A 48 -31.36 0.56 50.99
CA GLN A 48 -32.23 1.68 51.33
C GLN A 48 -31.92 2.90 50.45
N ASP A 49 -32.99 3.42 49.88
CA ASP A 49 -33.10 4.55 48.96
C ASP A 49 -32.75 5.91 49.62
N ILE A 50 -32.40 6.92 48.81
CA ILE A 50 -33.14 8.20 48.64
C ILE A 50 -32.25 9.33 48.06
N GLN A 51 -32.80 9.89 46.98
CA GLN A 51 -32.74 11.24 46.38
C GLN A 51 -31.70 12.31 46.80
N VAL A 52 -31.04 12.84 45.75
CA VAL A 52 -31.11 14.22 45.20
C VAL A 52 -31.16 15.45 46.15
N GLN A 53 -30.24 16.37 45.84
CA GLN A 53 -30.25 17.85 45.98
C GLN A 53 -29.70 18.53 47.26
N ALA A 54 -28.59 19.22 47.00
CA ALA A 54 -28.37 20.67 47.13
C ALA A 54 -28.02 21.30 48.50
N ALA A 55 -26.89 22.03 48.41
CA ALA A 55 -26.60 23.34 48.96
C ALA A 55 -26.16 23.49 50.44
N ASP A 56 -24.93 24.00 50.51
CA ASP A 56 -24.45 25.08 51.37
C ASP A 56 -23.85 24.82 52.76
N ALA A 57 -22.83 25.67 52.99
CA ALA A 57 -22.22 26.13 54.22
C ALA A 57 -21.05 25.32 54.83
N ALA A 58 -19.87 25.95 54.68
CA ALA A 58 -18.64 25.86 55.46
C ALA A 58 -18.88 25.88 57.01
N PRO A 59 -17.91 25.58 57.92
CA PRO A 59 -16.52 26.05 57.86
C PRO A 59 -15.42 25.13 58.43
N ALA A 60 -14.20 25.65 58.30
CA ALA A 60 -12.91 25.11 58.68
C ALA A 60 -12.76 24.72 60.16
N ALA A 61 -11.96 23.68 60.42
CA ALA A 61 -11.09 23.63 61.61
C ALA A 61 -9.94 22.62 61.44
N CYS A 62 -8.74 23.14 61.67
CA CYS A 62 -7.59 22.51 62.34
C CYS A 62 -6.93 21.25 61.75
N VAL A 63 -5.79 21.52 61.10
CA VAL A 63 -4.65 20.60 60.98
C VAL A 63 -3.96 20.44 62.34
N PRO A 64 -3.54 19.22 62.74
CA PRO A 64 -2.35 19.03 63.56
C PRO A 64 -1.19 18.44 62.71
N PRO A 65 0.07 18.75 63.06
CA PRO A 65 1.21 18.55 62.18
C PRO A 65 1.88 17.17 62.30
N SER A 66 2.50 16.76 61.20
CA SER A 66 3.62 15.82 61.10
C SER A 66 3.42 14.40 61.63
N ALA A 67 2.98 13.51 60.73
CA ALA A 67 3.51 12.15 60.66
C ALA A 67 4.17 11.97 59.28
N SER A 68 5.46 11.65 59.30
CA SER A 68 6.32 11.36 58.16
C SER A 68 5.73 10.28 57.24
N ALA A 69 5.12 10.67 56.13
CA ALA A 69 4.90 9.77 55.02
C ALA A 69 6.23 9.62 54.27
N SER A 70 6.94 8.54 54.60
CA SER A 70 8.04 7.99 53.81
C SER A 70 7.69 8.08 52.32
N GLY A 71 8.43 8.89 51.56
CA GLY A 71 8.28 8.94 50.11
C GLY A 71 8.42 7.52 49.53
N PRO A 72 7.71 7.20 48.43
CA PRO A 72 7.71 5.85 47.89
C PRO A 72 9.15 5.38 47.70
N ALA A 73 9.46 4.21 48.27
CA ALA A 73 10.78 3.59 48.24
C ALA A 73 11.43 3.73 46.85
N LEU A 74 12.76 3.85 46.80
CA LEU A 74 13.50 4.08 45.56
C LEU A 74 13.09 3.10 44.43
N GLY A 75 12.71 1.87 44.80
CA GLY A 75 12.15 0.84 43.92
C GLY A 75 10.78 1.20 43.31
N THR A 76 9.84 1.75 44.10
CA THR A 76 8.50 2.16 43.64
C THR A 76 8.58 3.38 42.71
N ARG A 77 9.47 4.36 42.98
CA ARG A 77 9.73 5.47 42.04
C ARG A 77 10.35 4.99 40.74
N ARG A 78 11.25 4.00 40.78
CA ARG A 78 11.85 3.41 39.58
C ARG A 78 10.82 2.61 38.78
N ALA A 79 9.97 1.84 39.44
CA ALA A 79 8.86 1.12 38.82
C ALA A 79 7.83 2.07 38.19
N LEU A 80 7.42 3.14 38.88
CA LEU A 80 6.53 4.18 38.34
C LEU A 80 7.15 4.95 37.17
N ASN A 81 8.46 5.21 37.20
CA ASN A 81 9.17 5.83 36.08
C ASN A 81 9.30 4.88 34.89
N VAL A 82 9.56 3.59 35.12
CA VAL A 82 9.57 2.55 34.08
C VAL A 82 8.18 2.42 33.49
N LEU A 83 7.14 2.26 34.31
CA LEU A 83 5.74 2.18 33.89
C LEU A 83 5.32 3.43 33.10
N GLY A 84 5.63 4.63 33.60
CA GLY A 84 5.37 5.89 32.92
C GLY A 84 6.19 6.08 31.63
N SER A 85 7.36 5.44 31.51
CA SER A 85 8.15 5.42 30.27
C SER A 85 7.62 4.41 29.26
N THR A 86 7.13 3.25 29.72
CA THR A 86 6.51 2.20 28.92
C THR A 86 5.15 2.64 28.40
N VAL A 87 4.32 3.28 29.24
CA VAL A 87 3.04 3.88 28.83
C VAL A 87 3.28 4.98 27.79
N ARG A 88 4.28 5.84 27.98
CA ARG A 88 4.66 6.86 26.98
C ARG A 88 5.24 6.24 25.70
N PHE A 89 5.88 5.08 25.78
CA PHE A 89 6.37 4.34 24.61
C PHE A 89 5.23 3.73 23.81
N LEU A 90 4.24 3.13 24.49
CA LEU A 90 3.06 2.51 23.88
C LEU A 90 2.06 3.56 23.35
N ALA A 91 1.93 4.72 23.98
CA ALA A 91 0.97 5.76 23.58
C ALA A 91 1.41 6.57 22.34
N ASP A 92 1.44 5.94 21.15
CA ASP A 92 1.47 6.66 19.86
C ASP A 92 0.07 6.67 19.22
N PRO A 93 -0.61 7.83 19.15
CA PRO A 93 -1.97 7.90 18.62
C PRO A 93 -2.04 7.58 17.12
N ALA A 94 -0.97 7.82 16.36
CA ALA A 94 -0.95 7.52 14.93
C ALA A 94 -0.89 6.00 14.69
N ALA A 95 -0.06 5.31 15.47
CA ALA A 95 0.02 3.85 15.42
C ALA A 95 -1.30 3.21 15.88
N LEU A 96 -1.94 3.76 16.92
CA LEU A 96 -3.23 3.27 17.41
C LEU A 96 -4.32 3.39 16.33
N VAL A 97 -4.47 4.58 15.73
CA VAL A 97 -5.41 4.82 14.63
C VAL A 97 -5.14 3.87 13.47
N PHE A 98 -3.86 3.68 13.11
CA PHE A 98 -3.49 2.72 12.08
C PHE A 98 -3.92 1.28 12.43
N GLY A 99 -3.67 0.82 13.65
CA GLY A 99 -4.06 -0.52 14.10
C GLY A 99 -5.57 -0.75 14.06
N VAL A 100 -6.37 0.26 14.44
CA VAL A 100 -7.83 0.19 14.35
C VAL A 100 -8.30 0.09 12.90
N ILE A 101 -7.76 0.92 12.00
CA ILE A 101 -8.11 0.86 10.57
C ILE A 101 -7.69 -0.48 9.96
N ALA A 102 -6.46 -0.92 10.22
CA ALA A 102 -5.92 -2.18 9.70
C ALA A 102 -6.74 -3.39 10.19
N GLY A 103 -7.12 -3.42 11.48
CA GLY A 103 -7.99 -4.46 12.03
C GLY A 103 -9.41 -4.43 11.45
N GLY A 104 -9.96 -3.23 11.23
CA GLY A 104 -11.24 -3.03 10.57
C GLY A 104 -11.26 -3.54 9.13
N LEU A 105 -10.21 -3.25 8.34
CA LEU A 105 -10.05 -3.76 6.98
C LEU A 105 -9.87 -5.28 6.93
N ALA A 106 -9.12 -5.86 7.88
CA ALA A 106 -8.97 -7.30 7.99
C ALA A 106 -10.30 -7.99 8.36
N CYS A 107 -11.06 -7.41 9.29
CA CYS A 107 -12.41 -7.87 9.64
C CYS A 107 -13.34 -7.79 8.41
N LEU A 108 -13.35 -6.65 7.71
CA LEU A 108 -14.14 -6.47 6.49
C LEU A 108 -13.77 -7.51 5.43
N SER A 109 -12.48 -7.78 5.21
CA SER A 109 -12.05 -8.81 4.28
C SER A 109 -12.60 -10.18 4.67
N CYS A 110 -12.52 -10.57 5.94
CA CYS A 110 -13.06 -11.86 6.42
C CYS A 110 -14.58 -11.96 6.21
N VAL A 111 -15.31 -10.86 6.46
CA VAL A 111 -16.76 -10.80 6.23
C VAL A 111 -17.07 -10.96 4.76
N VAL A 112 -16.35 -10.26 3.88
CA VAL A 112 -16.54 -10.36 2.42
C VAL A 112 -16.22 -11.78 1.94
N ASP A 113 -15.16 -12.41 2.43
CA ASP A 113 -14.84 -13.81 2.12
C ASP A 113 -15.94 -14.78 2.56
N GLY A 114 -16.46 -14.61 3.78
CA GLY A 114 -17.57 -15.40 4.27
C GLY A 114 -18.85 -15.21 3.44
N LEU A 115 -19.14 -13.99 3.00
CA LEU A 115 -20.28 -13.68 2.14
C LEU A 115 -20.14 -14.25 0.73
N ALA A 116 -18.92 -14.37 0.20
CA ALA A 116 -18.66 -15.00 -1.09
C ALA A 116 -18.77 -16.53 -1.03
N GLN A 117 -18.41 -17.13 0.12
CA GLN A 117 -18.38 -18.59 0.31
C GLN A 117 -19.75 -19.17 0.73
N PHE A 118 -20.52 -18.44 1.53
CA PHE A 118 -21.79 -18.90 2.09
C PHE A 118 -22.90 -17.95 1.71
N GLU A 119 -23.37 -18.01 0.45
CA GLU A 119 -24.46 -17.14 -0.05
C GLU A 119 -25.83 -17.38 0.63
N GLY A 120 -25.92 -18.18 1.70
CA GLY A 120 -27.16 -18.40 2.45
C GLY A 120 -27.03 -18.89 3.91
N SER A 121 -25.84 -18.91 4.54
CA SER A 121 -25.64 -19.57 5.84
C SER A 121 -25.10 -18.66 6.96
N SER A 122 -25.54 -18.96 8.19
CA SER A 122 -25.42 -18.28 9.48
C SER A 122 -24.40 -17.12 9.64
N ALA A 123 -24.92 -15.89 9.52
CA ALA A 123 -24.22 -14.63 9.78
C ALA A 123 -23.54 -14.45 11.17
N PRO A 124 -23.95 -15.09 12.29
CA PRO A 124 -23.35 -14.83 13.60
C PRO A 124 -21.92 -15.38 13.76
N TYR A 125 -21.66 -16.61 13.32
CA TYR A 125 -20.35 -17.27 13.48
C TYR A 125 -19.26 -16.61 12.62
N LEU A 126 -19.60 -16.21 11.39
CA LEU A 126 -18.70 -15.45 10.54
C LEU A 126 -18.32 -14.08 11.14
N ARG A 127 -19.24 -13.45 11.88
CA ARG A 127 -18.98 -12.17 12.55
C ARG A 127 -18.01 -12.34 13.71
N THR A 128 -18.18 -13.35 14.56
CA THR A 128 -17.29 -13.57 15.72
C THR A 128 -15.87 -13.87 15.25
N VAL A 129 -15.71 -14.76 14.27
CA VAL A 129 -14.39 -15.10 13.70
C VAL A 129 -13.74 -13.90 12.99
N ALA A 130 -14.51 -13.13 12.22
CA ALA A 130 -14.00 -11.94 11.55
C ALA A 130 -13.54 -10.86 12.54
N VAL A 131 -14.30 -10.63 13.62
CA VAL A 131 -13.94 -9.67 14.67
C VAL A 131 -12.69 -10.13 15.40
N GLU A 132 -12.60 -11.40 15.79
CA GLU A 132 -11.42 -11.94 16.47
C GLU A 132 -10.16 -11.78 15.61
N ARG A 133 -10.21 -12.23 14.35
CA ARG A 133 -9.09 -12.09 13.40
C ARG A 133 -8.73 -10.63 13.15
N GLY A 134 -9.74 -9.77 13.01
CA GLY A 134 -9.57 -8.33 12.83
C GLY A 134 -8.89 -7.66 14.03
N VAL A 135 -9.30 -8.01 15.26
CA VAL A 135 -8.69 -7.47 16.49
C VAL A 135 -7.25 -7.94 16.64
N VAL A 136 -6.97 -9.24 16.46
CA VAL A 136 -5.61 -9.78 16.53
C VAL A 136 -4.70 -9.11 15.50
N PHE A 137 -5.16 -9.00 14.25
CA PHE A 137 -4.41 -8.32 13.19
C PHE A 137 -4.20 -6.84 13.51
N GLY A 138 -5.23 -6.14 14.02
CA GLY A 138 -5.13 -4.74 14.42
C GLY A 138 -4.12 -4.50 15.53
N ILE A 139 -4.06 -5.37 16.54
CA ILE A 139 -3.05 -5.33 17.62
C ILE A 139 -1.65 -5.54 17.04
N ALA A 140 -1.46 -6.57 16.19
CA ALA A 140 -0.16 -6.82 15.56
C ALA A 140 0.30 -5.64 14.69
N ALA A 141 -0.61 -5.11 13.87
CA ALA A 141 -0.36 -3.94 13.01
C ALA A 141 0.00 -2.70 13.84
N TYR A 142 -0.68 -2.47 14.95
CA TYR A 142 -0.36 -1.41 15.92
C TYR A 142 1.05 -1.57 16.49
N LEU A 143 1.41 -2.75 16.99
CA LEU A 143 2.71 -3.00 17.61
C LEU A 143 3.86 -2.83 16.60
N VAL A 144 3.73 -3.40 15.40
CA VAL A 144 4.73 -3.25 14.33
C VAL A 144 4.89 -1.78 13.94
N THR A 145 3.78 -1.08 13.72
CA THR A 145 3.79 0.34 13.32
C THR A 145 4.36 1.23 14.42
N LEU A 146 4.05 0.93 15.68
CA LEU A 146 4.63 1.60 16.83
C LEU A 146 6.16 1.49 16.82
N VAL A 147 6.70 0.29 16.64
CA VAL A 147 8.15 0.07 16.55
C VAL A 147 8.76 0.88 15.41
N ILE A 148 8.15 0.87 14.22
CA ILE A 148 8.62 1.62 13.05
C ILE A 148 8.59 3.14 13.32
N PHE A 149 7.51 3.66 13.89
CA PHE A 149 7.37 5.10 14.18
C PHE A 149 8.37 5.55 15.24
N ARG A 150 8.58 4.75 16.28
CA ARG A 150 9.60 5.00 17.31
C ARG A 150 11.00 4.94 16.74
N TRP A 151 11.27 4.00 15.84
CA TRP A 151 12.54 3.92 15.12
C TRP A 151 12.76 5.17 14.25
N ALA A 152 11.76 5.58 13.47
CA ALA A 152 11.81 6.80 12.67
C ALA A 152 12.04 8.07 13.53
N ASP A 153 11.43 8.16 14.71
CA ASP A 153 11.65 9.26 15.65
C ASP A 153 13.04 9.20 16.33
N TRP A 154 13.56 8.01 16.61
CA TRP A 154 14.89 7.81 17.18
C TRP A 154 16.01 8.23 16.22
N THR A 155 15.92 7.82 14.95
CA THR A 155 16.92 8.19 13.91
C THR A 155 17.04 9.70 13.74
N LYS A 156 15.97 10.46 14.00
CA LYS A 156 15.95 11.93 13.95
C LYS A 156 16.66 12.58 15.14
N ARG A 157 16.40 12.09 16.35
CA ARG A 157 16.98 12.61 17.61
C ARG A 157 18.50 12.45 17.67
N ARG A 158 19.02 11.33 17.16
CA ARG A 158 20.47 11.08 17.18
C ARG A 158 21.24 11.97 16.19
N GLY A 159 20.65 12.28 15.04
CA GLY A 159 21.28 13.15 14.06
C GLY A 159 21.44 14.61 14.52
N SER A 160 20.80 15.05 15.60
CA SER A 160 20.96 16.41 16.15
C SER A 160 22.11 16.56 17.16
N GLY A 161 22.70 15.46 17.65
CA GLY A 161 23.79 15.50 18.63
C GLY A 161 25.07 14.84 18.09
N THR A 162 25.97 15.64 17.50
CA THR A 162 27.43 15.44 17.24
C THR A 162 27.81 16.38 16.08
N ARG A 163 28.77 17.31 16.11
CA ARG A 163 30.00 17.52 16.90
C ARG A 163 30.18 19.02 17.22
N SER A 164 30.33 19.39 18.48
CA SER A 164 31.13 20.55 18.90
C SER A 164 32.32 20.03 19.72
N THR A 165 33.19 19.27 19.07
CA THR A 165 34.53 19.05 19.61
C THR A 165 35.42 20.09 18.93
N GLY A 166 35.45 21.27 19.55
CA GLY A 166 36.44 22.29 19.23
C GLY A 166 37.81 21.74 19.60
N ILE A 167 38.72 21.77 18.62
CA ILE A 167 40.15 21.69 18.88
C ILE A 167 40.53 23.08 19.37
N SER A 168 40.82 23.21 20.65
CA SER A 168 41.60 24.33 21.19
C SER A 168 42.63 23.72 22.12
N GLY A 169 43.85 23.58 21.60
CA GLY A 169 45.03 23.37 22.42
C GLY A 169 45.28 24.62 23.28
N GLY A 170 45.67 24.40 24.52
CA GLY A 170 45.89 25.45 25.50
C GLY A 170 46.11 24.84 26.87
N THR A 171 47.30 24.29 27.08
CA THR A 171 47.85 23.93 28.38
C THR A 171 48.08 25.18 29.22
N SER A 172 47.40 25.29 30.35
CA SER A 172 47.92 26.02 31.52
C SER A 172 47.36 25.44 32.81
N SER A 173 48.29 25.25 33.73
CA SER A 173 48.21 24.71 35.08
C SER A 173 47.57 25.67 36.08
N GLY A 174 46.98 25.11 37.15
CA GLY A 174 47.08 25.71 38.49
C GLY A 174 45.78 26.04 39.22
N THR A 175 45.51 25.23 40.26
CA THR A 175 45.05 25.63 41.62
C THR A 175 43.61 26.14 41.89
N SER A 176 42.85 25.22 42.50
CA SER A 176 42.19 25.29 43.83
C SER A 176 40.88 26.05 44.09
N SER A 177 40.01 25.33 44.82
CA SER A 177 38.96 25.70 45.79
C SER A 177 37.50 25.86 45.31
N ASP A 178 36.75 24.77 45.53
CA ASP A 178 35.45 24.62 46.23
C ASP A 178 34.41 25.77 46.10
N SER A 179 33.17 25.53 45.67
CA SER A 179 32.21 24.67 46.38
C SER A 179 30.87 24.53 45.64
N VAL A 180 30.35 23.29 45.64
CA VAL A 180 28.95 22.84 45.76
C VAL A 180 27.84 23.62 45.03
N SER A 181 27.39 23.08 43.89
CA SER A 181 25.96 22.79 43.62
C SER A 181 25.78 22.27 42.19
N ASN A 182 25.42 20.98 42.04
CA ASN A 182 24.47 20.48 41.03
C ASN A 182 24.36 18.95 41.07
N LEU A 183 23.45 18.48 41.91
CA LEU A 183 22.79 17.18 41.78
C LEU A 183 21.88 17.20 40.54
N ARG A 184 22.43 16.91 39.35
CA ARG A 184 21.67 16.42 38.18
C ARG A 184 22.58 15.77 37.12
N GLY A 185 23.41 14.84 37.56
CA GLY A 185 24.21 13.97 36.70
C GLY A 185 23.67 12.55 36.69
N GLY A 186 22.62 12.29 35.89
CA GLY A 186 22.33 10.94 35.42
C GLY A 186 23.21 10.66 34.20
N SER A 187 24.51 10.53 34.40
CA SER A 187 25.46 10.10 33.39
C SER A 187 25.11 8.67 32.98
N PHE A 188 24.56 8.52 31.78
CA PHE A 188 24.59 7.23 31.08
C PHE A 188 26.06 6.79 30.95
N PRO A 189 26.40 5.52 31.22
CA PRO A 189 27.78 5.07 31.15
C PRO A 189 28.32 5.23 29.72
N ASP A 190 29.35 6.06 29.60
CA ASP A 190 30.23 6.17 28.45
C ASP A 190 31.05 4.87 28.32
N SER A 191 30.50 3.86 27.66
CA SER A 191 31.29 2.79 27.01
C SER A 191 30.42 2.03 26.00
N GLY A 192 30.46 2.42 24.73
CA GLY A 192 29.68 1.77 23.69
C GLY A 192 30.20 0.38 23.34
N SER A 193 29.59 -0.67 23.91
CA SER A 193 29.78 -2.07 23.50
C SER A 193 29.74 -2.21 21.97
N ARG A 194 30.47 -3.18 21.37
CA ARG A 194 30.48 -3.41 19.91
C ARG A 194 29.06 -3.47 19.31
N LEU A 195 28.11 -4.02 20.05
CA LEU A 195 26.68 -4.10 19.71
C LEU A 195 26.02 -2.71 19.57
N SER A 196 26.32 -1.75 20.43
CA SER A 196 25.77 -0.39 20.37
C SER A 196 26.27 0.40 19.14
N ARG A 197 27.50 0.16 18.72
CA ARG A 197 28.08 0.74 17.49
C ARG A 197 27.50 0.09 16.24
N PHE A 198 27.33 -1.23 16.25
CA PHE A 198 26.69 -1.98 15.17
C PHE A 198 25.24 -1.54 14.95
N THR A 199 24.43 -1.50 16.02
CA THR A 199 23.03 -1.05 15.96
C THR A 199 22.93 0.41 15.49
N ALA A 200 23.83 1.28 15.93
CA ALA A 200 23.93 2.66 15.44
C ALA A 200 24.24 2.73 13.94
N HIS A 201 25.10 1.85 13.44
CA HIS A 201 25.50 1.84 12.04
C HIS A 201 24.39 1.32 11.11
N VAL A 202 23.71 0.24 11.52
CA VAL A 202 22.70 -0.45 10.70
C VAL A 202 21.33 0.23 10.76
N PHE A 203 20.86 0.52 11.97
CA PHE A 203 19.53 1.10 12.20
C PHE A 203 19.56 2.62 12.31
N GLY A 204 20.74 3.23 12.53
CA GLY A 204 20.87 4.68 12.58
C GLY A 204 20.77 5.33 11.20
N ARG A 205 20.53 6.64 11.22
CA ARG A 205 20.46 7.45 10.00
C ARG A 205 21.84 7.48 9.32
N MET A 206 21.89 7.17 8.03
CA MET A 206 23.09 7.36 7.24
C MET A 206 23.37 8.86 7.01
N GLN A 207 24.65 9.22 6.86
CA GLN A 207 25.01 10.59 6.48
C GLN A 207 24.44 10.92 5.09
N PRO A 208 23.61 11.98 4.95
CA PRO A 208 23.07 12.39 3.66
C PRO A 208 24.20 12.77 2.71
N VAL A 209 24.03 12.41 1.44
CA VAL A 209 24.97 12.75 0.36
C VAL A 209 24.20 13.45 -0.75
N THR A 210 24.92 14.12 -1.66
CA THR A 210 24.28 14.65 -2.88
C THR A 210 23.82 13.50 -3.78
N PHE A 211 22.82 13.75 -4.63
CA PHE A 211 22.35 12.73 -5.56
C PHE A 211 23.46 12.30 -6.53
N GLY A 212 24.25 13.26 -7.04
CA GLY A 212 25.39 12.96 -7.91
C GLY A 212 26.44 12.08 -7.25
N ALA A 213 26.75 12.30 -5.96
CA ALA A 213 27.67 11.45 -5.22
C ALA A 213 27.10 10.04 -4.99
N ALA A 214 25.81 9.92 -4.67
CA ALA A 214 25.15 8.62 -4.54
C ALA A 214 25.12 7.87 -5.88
N ALA A 215 24.78 8.56 -6.97
CA ALA A 215 24.70 7.96 -8.30
C ALA A 215 26.08 7.49 -8.77
N LYS A 216 27.10 8.36 -8.69
CA LYS A 216 28.48 8.02 -9.10
C LYS A 216 29.03 6.79 -8.38
N LYS A 217 28.68 6.61 -7.09
CA LYS A 217 29.20 5.50 -6.29
C LYS A 217 28.36 4.23 -6.36
N TYR A 218 27.02 4.33 -6.38
CA TYR A 218 26.13 3.20 -6.15
C TYR A 218 25.20 2.86 -7.31
N LEU A 219 25.01 3.75 -8.30
CA LEU A 219 24.01 3.53 -9.35
C LEU A 219 24.31 2.26 -10.15
N LEU A 220 25.54 2.13 -10.66
CA LEU A 220 25.94 0.97 -11.44
C LEU A 220 25.87 -0.32 -10.61
N ILE A 221 26.27 -0.26 -9.33
CA ILE A 221 26.23 -1.41 -8.42
C ILE A 221 24.78 -1.88 -8.20
N PHE A 222 23.88 -0.97 -7.84
CA PHE A 222 22.47 -1.31 -7.63
C PHE A 222 21.80 -1.77 -8.92
N TRP A 223 22.08 -1.10 -10.04
CA TRP A 223 21.49 -1.44 -11.33
C TRP A 223 21.90 -2.84 -11.79
N THR A 224 23.20 -3.14 -11.79
CA THR A 224 23.72 -4.46 -12.20
C THR A 224 23.28 -5.56 -11.26
N ALA A 225 23.31 -5.34 -9.93
CA ALA A 225 22.85 -6.33 -8.96
C ALA A 225 21.38 -6.72 -9.18
N ILE A 226 20.51 -5.72 -9.41
CA ILE A 226 19.08 -5.97 -9.65
C ILE A 226 18.87 -6.63 -11.02
N ALA A 227 19.48 -6.11 -12.08
CA ALA A 227 19.35 -6.66 -13.43
C ALA A 227 19.79 -8.13 -13.48
N VAL A 228 20.93 -8.47 -12.86
CA VAL A 228 21.43 -9.85 -12.79
C VAL A 228 20.50 -10.74 -11.96
N SER A 229 19.95 -10.24 -10.84
CA SER A 229 19.02 -11.00 -10.00
C SER A 229 17.73 -11.40 -10.71
N TRP A 230 17.34 -10.68 -11.77
CA TRP A 230 16.14 -10.97 -12.56
C TRP A 230 16.41 -11.87 -13.77
N ILE A 231 17.67 -12.22 -14.08
CA ILE A 231 17.99 -13.16 -15.17
C ILE A 231 17.27 -14.50 -14.99
N PRO A 232 17.25 -15.14 -13.80
CA PRO A 232 16.49 -16.38 -13.60
C PRO A 232 15.00 -16.22 -13.94
N TRP A 233 14.40 -15.10 -13.54
CA TRP A 233 13.00 -14.79 -13.88
C TRP A 233 12.80 -14.61 -15.39
N LEU A 234 13.70 -13.92 -16.06
CA LEU A 234 13.67 -13.77 -17.52
C LEU A 234 13.82 -15.10 -18.25
N MET A 235 14.67 -16.00 -17.76
CA MET A 235 14.85 -17.33 -18.34
C MET A 235 13.56 -18.17 -18.22
N VAL A 236 12.89 -18.10 -17.06
CA VAL A 236 11.61 -18.80 -16.86
C VAL A 236 10.53 -18.28 -17.81
N TYR A 237 10.49 -16.98 -18.09
CA TYR A 237 9.43 -16.36 -18.90
C TYR A 237 9.90 -15.91 -20.28
N TRP A 238 11.01 -16.45 -20.75
CA TRP A 238 11.61 -16.06 -22.02
C TRP A 238 10.67 -16.34 -23.20
N PRO A 239 10.54 -15.42 -24.19
CA PRO A 239 11.20 -14.13 -24.34
C PRO A 239 10.44 -12.95 -23.69
N GLY A 240 9.31 -13.24 -23.07
CA GLY A 240 8.43 -12.29 -22.41
C GLY A 240 7.01 -12.83 -22.37
N ALA A 241 6.18 -12.20 -21.53
CA ALA A 241 4.75 -12.47 -21.46
C ALA A 241 3.94 -11.31 -22.04
N LEU A 242 2.87 -11.63 -22.74
CA LEU A 242 1.88 -10.71 -23.30
C LEU A 242 0.68 -10.52 -22.36
N ARG A 243 -0.16 -9.54 -22.67
CA ARG A 243 -1.41 -9.23 -21.96
C ARG A 243 -2.55 -8.88 -22.91
N ASP A 244 -3.77 -8.92 -22.39
CA ASP A 244 -5.00 -8.65 -23.15
C ASP A 244 -4.91 -7.31 -23.88
N ASP A 245 -4.58 -6.22 -23.16
CA ASP A 245 -4.40 -4.90 -23.76
C ASP A 245 -3.25 -4.86 -24.78
N THR A 246 -2.19 -5.65 -24.56
CA THR A 246 -1.04 -5.73 -25.45
C THR A 246 -1.41 -6.40 -26.78
N LEU A 247 -2.27 -7.41 -26.76
CA LEU A 247 -2.80 -8.03 -28.00
C LEU A 247 -3.74 -7.09 -28.75
N ALA A 248 -4.60 -6.36 -28.04
CA ALA A 248 -5.43 -5.33 -28.65
C ALA A 248 -4.59 -4.22 -29.32
N GLN A 249 -3.48 -3.82 -28.69
CA GLN A 249 -2.52 -2.88 -29.26
C GLN A 249 -1.70 -3.48 -30.39
N TYR A 250 -1.40 -4.78 -30.35
CA TYR A 250 -0.78 -5.52 -31.44
C TYR A 250 -1.66 -5.45 -32.69
N PHE A 251 -2.94 -5.83 -32.60
CA PHE A 251 -3.86 -5.77 -33.74
C PHE A 251 -3.96 -4.37 -34.37
N GLN A 252 -4.01 -3.33 -33.54
CA GLN A 252 -3.97 -1.93 -34.01
C GLN A 252 -2.67 -1.60 -34.75
N SER A 253 -1.53 -1.94 -34.14
CA SER A 253 -0.21 -1.59 -34.69
C SER A 253 0.13 -2.31 -35.99
N GLN A 254 -0.42 -3.52 -36.17
CA GLN A 254 -0.19 -4.38 -37.33
C GLN A 254 -1.23 -4.16 -38.44
N GLY A 255 -2.23 -3.30 -38.22
CA GLY A 255 -3.26 -2.99 -39.21
C GLY A 255 -4.35 -4.05 -39.34
N TYR A 256 -4.44 -5.01 -38.40
CA TYR A 256 -5.57 -5.96 -38.33
C TYR A 256 -6.84 -5.31 -37.80
N HIS A 257 -6.71 -4.21 -37.06
CA HIS A 257 -7.82 -3.39 -36.62
C HIS A 257 -7.42 -1.91 -36.69
N GLY A 258 -8.38 -1.01 -36.97
CA GLY A 258 -8.11 0.43 -36.95
C GLY A 258 -7.69 0.91 -35.56
N TYR A 259 -6.90 1.99 -35.47
CA TYR A 259 -6.56 2.55 -34.17
C TYR A 259 -7.81 3.06 -33.44
N TYR A 260 -7.83 2.93 -32.12
CA TYR A 260 -8.89 3.51 -31.29
C TYR A 260 -8.34 4.00 -29.95
N THR A 261 -8.99 5.00 -29.37
CA THR A 261 -8.41 5.78 -28.26
C THR A 261 -8.76 5.24 -26.87
N ARG A 262 -9.16 3.98 -26.72
CA ARG A 262 -9.43 3.38 -25.38
C ARG A 262 -8.24 3.56 -24.45
N HIS A 263 -7.05 3.44 -25.01
CA HIS A 263 -5.81 3.87 -24.38
C HIS A 263 -5.19 5.02 -25.18
N PRO A 264 -4.45 5.93 -24.52
CA PRO A 264 -3.59 6.86 -25.22
C PRO A 264 -2.66 6.13 -26.20
N LEU A 265 -2.50 6.67 -27.40
CA LEU A 265 -1.83 5.97 -28.50
C LEU A 265 -0.31 5.81 -28.30
N MET A 266 0.32 6.55 -27.38
CA MET A 266 1.76 6.47 -27.16
C MET A 266 2.21 5.04 -26.83
N GLY A 267 1.51 4.36 -25.93
CA GLY A 267 1.84 2.97 -25.58
C GLY A 267 1.73 2.04 -26.79
N THR A 268 0.67 2.20 -27.58
CA THR A 268 0.44 1.42 -28.80
C THR A 268 1.55 1.66 -29.84
N PHE A 269 2.00 2.90 -30.02
CA PHE A 269 3.08 3.23 -30.95
C PHE A 269 4.44 2.69 -30.48
N ILE A 270 4.73 2.79 -29.18
CA ILE A 270 5.95 2.21 -28.60
C ILE A 270 5.96 0.71 -28.84
N PHE A 271 4.85 0.01 -28.55
CA PHE A 271 4.75 -1.43 -28.79
C PHE A 271 4.85 -1.77 -30.28
N GLY A 272 4.16 -1.00 -31.14
CA GLY A 272 4.23 -1.11 -32.59
C GLY A 272 5.64 -0.99 -33.16
N LEU A 273 6.49 -0.12 -32.58
CA LEU A 273 7.90 0.00 -32.97
C LEU A 273 8.64 -1.34 -32.75
N PHE A 274 8.48 -1.96 -31.59
CA PHE A 274 9.13 -3.24 -31.29
C PHE A 274 8.59 -4.38 -32.15
N TRP A 275 7.29 -4.38 -32.46
CA TRP A 275 6.71 -5.35 -33.39
C TRP A 275 7.32 -5.23 -34.79
N ARG A 276 7.50 -4.01 -35.30
CA ARG A 276 8.16 -3.76 -36.59
C ARG A 276 9.63 -4.15 -36.59
N ILE A 277 10.35 -3.92 -35.49
CA ILE A 277 11.72 -4.40 -35.32
C ILE A 277 11.75 -5.93 -35.41
N GLY A 278 10.83 -6.63 -34.73
CA GLY A 278 10.72 -8.08 -34.83
C GLY A 278 10.46 -8.56 -36.26
N GLN A 279 9.55 -7.91 -36.98
CA GLN A 279 9.28 -8.21 -38.39
C GLN A 279 10.51 -7.99 -39.28
N ALA A 280 11.26 -6.91 -39.07
CA ALA A 280 12.51 -6.68 -39.77
C ALA A 280 13.57 -7.77 -39.48
N MET A 281 13.49 -8.40 -38.30
CA MET A 281 14.28 -9.58 -37.92
C MET A 281 13.66 -10.92 -38.40
N GLY A 282 12.56 -10.88 -39.15
CA GLY A 282 11.87 -12.04 -39.73
C GLY A 282 10.72 -12.59 -38.90
N ASN A 283 10.57 -12.21 -37.62
CA ASN A 283 9.46 -12.68 -36.77
C ASN A 283 9.13 -11.69 -35.64
N VAL A 284 7.85 -11.34 -35.47
CA VAL A 284 7.33 -10.46 -34.39
C VAL A 284 7.75 -10.91 -32.98
N PHE A 285 8.02 -12.20 -32.79
CA PHE A 285 8.54 -12.78 -31.56
C PHE A 285 9.88 -12.14 -31.11
N TYR A 286 10.77 -11.81 -32.05
CA TYR A 286 12.01 -11.10 -31.71
C TYR A 286 11.75 -9.68 -31.23
N GLY A 287 10.65 -9.07 -31.65
CA GLY A 287 10.19 -7.78 -31.14
C GLY A 287 9.87 -7.84 -29.65
N LEU A 288 9.16 -8.90 -29.22
CA LEU A 288 8.87 -9.15 -27.80
C LEU A 288 10.15 -9.31 -27.00
N MET A 289 11.09 -10.10 -27.51
CA MET A 289 12.38 -10.34 -26.89
C MET A 289 13.18 -9.04 -26.65
N VAL A 290 13.33 -8.23 -27.70
CA VAL A 290 14.06 -6.96 -27.62
C VAL A 290 13.38 -6.00 -26.67
N TYR A 291 12.04 -5.93 -26.71
CA TYR A 291 11.26 -5.11 -25.77
C TYR A 291 11.52 -5.54 -24.32
N THR A 292 11.43 -6.84 -24.02
CA THR A 292 11.60 -7.37 -22.66
C THR A 292 12.99 -7.09 -22.09
N ILE A 293 14.04 -7.23 -22.90
CA ILE A 293 15.42 -6.90 -22.50
C ILE A 293 15.53 -5.41 -22.13
N ILE A 294 15.02 -4.54 -23.00
CA ILE A 294 15.08 -3.08 -22.80
C ILE A 294 14.22 -2.68 -21.59
N GLN A 295 13.00 -3.20 -21.47
CA GLN A 295 12.12 -2.97 -20.32
C GLN A 295 12.82 -3.36 -19.02
N THR A 296 13.45 -4.53 -18.96
CA THR A 296 14.19 -5.00 -17.78
C THR A 296 15.32 -4.04 -17.41
N ALA A 297 16.11 -3.59 -18.40
CA ALA A 297 17.18 -2.63 -18.18
C ALA A 297 16.66 -1.31 -17.58
N PHE A 298 15.54 -0.80 -18.09
CA PHE A 298 14.93 0.44 -17.58
C PHE A 298 14.24 0.29 -16.23
N LEU A 299 13.53 -0.81 -15.97
CA LEU A 299 12.89 -1.07 -14.67
C LEU A 299 13.93 -1.26 -13.56
N SER A 300 15.01 -2.01 -13.82
CA SER A 300 16.11 -2.17 -12.88
C SER A 300 16.84 -0.84 -12.63
N LEU A 301 17.00 0.00 -13.66
CA LEU A 301 17.53 1.35 -13.51
C LEU A 301 16.62 2.21 -12.63
N ALA A 302 15.29 2.13 -12.80
CA ALA A 302 14.34 2.82 -11.95
C ALA A 302 14.46 2.41 -10.47
N CYS A 303 14.58 1.11 -10.18
CA CYS A 303 14.86 0.62 -8.82
C CYS A 303 16.19 1.16 -8.27
N ALA A 304 17.25 1.17 -9.09
CA ALA A 304 18.55 1.69 -8.70
C ALA A 304 18.50 3.21 -8.39
N LEU A 305 17.74 3.99 -9.17
CA LEU A 305 17.51 5.41 -8.92
C LEU A 305 16.77 5.64 -7.58
N VAL A 306 15.78 4.80 -7.26
CA VAL A 306 15.06 4.84 -5.98
C VAL A 306 16.02 4.56 -4.82
N LEU A 307 16.86 3.53 -4.92
CA LEU A 307 17.88 3.22 -3.90
C LEU A 307 18.91 4.36 -3.74
N CYS A 308 19.39 4.93 -4.85
CA CYS A 308 20.27 6.10 -4.83
C CYS A 308 19.61 7.32 -4.19
N TYR A 309 18.31 7.54 -4.45
CA TYR A 309 17.54 8.61 -3.82
C TYR A 309 17.38 8.38 -2.31
N MET A 310 17.06 7.17 -1.89
CA MET A 310 16.98 6.81 -0.47
C MET A 310 18.34 7.01 0.23
N ARG A 311 19.44 6.61 -0.43
CA ARG A 311 20.81 6.86 0.05
C ARG A 311 21.14 8.35 0.16
N LYS A 312 20.70 9.18 -0.79
CA LYS A 312 20.79 10.65 -0.75
C LYS A 312 20.06 11.22 0.47
N ARG A 313 18.83 10.75 0.75
CA ARG A 313 18.05 11.19 1.93
C ARG A 313 18.68 10.76 3.25
N GLY A 314 19.54 9.74 3.22
CA GLY A 314 20.18 9.18 4.40
C GLY A 314 19.22 8.33 5.22
N VAL A 315 18.38 7.53 4.56
CA VAL A 315 17.60 6.49 5.25
C VAL A 315 18.54 5.52 5.98
N PRO A 316 18.09 4.80 7.02
CA PRO A 316 18.92 3.77 7.66
C PRO A 316 19.38 2.69 6.68
N ALA A 317 20.58 2.12 6.92
CA ALA A 317 21.12 1.07 6.07
C ALA A 317 20.22 -0.16 6.03
N ALA A 318 19.60 -0.53 7.15
CA ALA A 318 18.62 -1.62 7.20
C ALA A 318 17.45 -1.41 6.22
N VAL A 319 16.91 -0.19 6.12
CA VAL A 319 15.81 0.12 5.19
C VAL A 319 16.30 0.04 3.74
N LEU A 320 17.52 0.52 3.47
CA LEU A 320 18.12 0.48 2.14
C LEU A 320 18.33 -0.98 1.68
N TRP A 321 18.88 -1.84 2.54
CA TRP A 321 19.08 -3.27 2.25
C TRP A 321 17.75 -4.01 2.12
N LEU A 322 16.78 -3.75 3.00
CA LEU A 322 15.44 -4.34 2.88
C LEU A 322 14.77 -3.97 1.56
N THR A 323 14.93 -2.71 1.11
CA THR A 323 14.41 -2.26 -0.18
C THR A 323 15.13 -2.94 -1.35
N MET A 324 16.44 -3.14 -1.24
CA MET A 324 17.20 -3.87 -2.25
C MET A 324 16.73 -5.32 -2.35
N VAL A 325 16.59 -6.02 -1.22
CA VAL A 325 16.04 -7.39 -1.17
C VAL A 325 14.64 -7.42 -1.79
N PHE A 326 13.76 -6.50 -1.40
CA PHE A 326 12.43 -6.37 -1.98
C PHE A 326 12.44 -6.22 -3.51
N PHE A 327 13.33 -5.38 -4.08
CA PHE A 327 13.43 -5.26 -5.53
C PHE A 327 14.02 -6.50 -6.21
N THR A 328 14.97 -7.19 -5.57
CA THR A 328 15.61 -8.38 -6.16
C THR A 328 14.75 -9.65 -6.07
N THR A 329 14.00 -9.83 -4.98
CA THR A 329 13.31 -11.09 -4.68
C THR A 329 11.80 -10.96 -4.52
N GLY A 330 11.27 -9.75 -4.38
CA GLY A 330 9.83 -9.54 -4.18
C GLY A 330 9.04 -9.96 -5.41
N TYR A 331 8.13 -10.93 -5.23
CA TYR A 331 7.30 -11.46 -6.31
C TYR A 331 6.49 -10.37 -7.05
N VAL A 332 5.98 -9.38 -6.30
CA VAL A 332 5.26 -8.20 -6.83
C VAL A 332 6.08 -7.34 -7.80
N VAL A 333 7.41 -7.41 -7.71
CA VAL A 333 8.33 -6.70 -8.61
C VAL A 333 8.81 -7.64 -9.71
N ALA A 334 9.38 -8.78 -9.33
CA ALA A 334 10.04 -9.71 -10.25
C ALA A 334 9.07 -10.32 -11.28
N GLY A 335 7.83 -10.63 -10.89
CA GLY A 335 6.84 -11.26 -11.77
C GLY A 335 6.41 -10.38 -12.96
N VAL A 336 6.58 -9.06 -12.87
CA VAL A 336 6.17 -8.09 -13.90
C VAL A 336 7.27 -7.85 -14.93
N VAL A 337 8.53 -8.08 -14.54
CA VAL A 337 9.72 -7.77 -15.35
C VAL A 337 9.64 -8.35 -16.78
N PRO A 338 9.25 -9.63 -16.99
CA PRO A 338 9.17 -10.20 -18.33
C PRO A 338 7.90 -9.80 -19.09
N THR A 339 6.96 -9.05 -18.50
CA THR A 339 5.65 -8.83 -19.12
C THR A 339 5.57 -7.51 -19.88
N MET A 340 5.25 -7.61 -21.16
CA MET A 340 4.93 -6.46 -21.99
C MET A 340 3.53 -5.94 -21.67
N SER A 341 3.49 -4.86 -20.88
CA SER A 341 2.24 -4.23 -20.45
C SER A 341 2.40 -2.71 -20.40
N LYS A 342 1.29 -1.99 -20.55
CA LYS A 342 1.27 -0.54 -20.35
C LYS A 342 1.64 -0.15 -18.91
N ASP A 343 1.37 -1.02 -17.93
CA ASP A 343 1.65 -0.79 -16.51
C ASP A 343 3.16 -0.80 -16.21
N SER A 344 3.88 -1.81 -16.70
CA SER A 344 5.34 -1.90 -16.59
C SER A 344 6.04 -0.79 -17.38
N LEU A 345 5.55 -0.47 -18.59
CA LEU A 345 6.03 0.68 -19.36
C LEU A 345 5.86 1.99 -18.60
N TRP A 346 4.71 2.18 -17.95
CA TRP A 346 4.43 3.40 -17.19
C TRP A 346 5.27 3.49 -15.91
N ALA A 347 5.59 2.36 -15.27
CA ALA A 347 6.47 2.31 -14.09
C ALA A 347 7.88 2.87 -14.38
N ILE A 348 8.43 2.62 -15.59
CA ILE A 348 9.72 3.16 -16.04
C ILE A 348 9.76 4.68 -15.94
N VAL A 349 8.66 5.35 -16.28
CA VAL A 349 8.55 6.81 -16.32
C VAL A 349 8.10 7.37 -14.97
N MET A 350 7.14 6.72 -14.31
CA MET A 350 6.57 7.15 -13.05
C MET A 350 7.62 7.19 -11.93
N ALA A 351 8.53 6.22 -11.87
CA ALA A 351 9.52 6.15 -10.81
C ALA A 351 10.45 7.37 -10.77
N PRO A 352 11.22 7.69 -11.83
CA PRO A 352 12.05 8.91 -11.82
C PRO A 352 11.21 10.19 -11.71
N LEU A 353 10.00 10.24 -12.28
CA LEU A 353 9.10 11.39 -12.13
C LEU A 353 8.73 11.62 -10.65
N ALA A 354 8.34 10.56 -9.93
CA ALA A 354 8.00 10.61 -8.52
C ALA A 354 9.19 11.07 -7.67
N LEU A 355 10.42 10.63 -7.96
CA LEU A 355 11.61 11.08 -7.25
C LEU A 355 11.86 12.59 -7.41
N ILE A 356 11.72 13.11 -8.64
CA ILE A 356 11.84 14.56 -8.89
C ILE A 356 10.67 15.31 -8.22
N PHE A 357 9.45 14.77 -8.27
CA PHE A 357 8.27 15.35 -7.63
C PHE A 357 8.45 15.47 -6.11
N ILE A 358 8.88 14.38 -5.45
CA ILE A 358 9.21 14.37 -4.02
C ILE A 358 10.25 15.46 -3.73
N GLU A 359 11.34 15.50 -4.50
CA GLU A 359 12.39 16.50 -4.30
C GLU A 359 11.88 17.93 -4.54
N ALA A 360 11.00 18.15 -5.51
CA ALA A 360 10.38 19.44 -5.78
C ALA A 360 9.53 19.91 -4.59
N CYS A 361 8.71 19.03 -4.00
CA CYS A 361 7.97 19.35 -2.78
C CYS A 361 8.91 19.68 -1.61
N LEU A 362 9.90 18.82 -1.35
CA LEU A 362 10.83 18.98 -0.22
C LEU A 362 11.74 20.20 -0.36
N THR A 363 12.10 20.59 -1.58
CA THR A 363 12.91 21.78 -1.88
C THR A 363 12.08 23.01 -2.22
N ARG A 364 10.75 22.94 -2.15
CA ARG A 364 9.83 24.04 -2.51
C ARG A 364 10.10 24.59 -3.91
N GLY A 365 10.23 23.69 -4.88
CA GLY A 365 10.45 23.99 -6.29
C GLY A 365 11.88 24.42 -6.63
N GLN A 366 12.81 24.52 -5.67
CA GLN A 366 14.18 24.97 -5.97
C GLN A 366 14.93 23.98 -6.87
N VAL A 367 14.65 22.67 -6.78
CA VAL A 367 15.29 21.67 -7.64
C VAL A 367 14.96 21.90 -9.12
N LEU A 368 13.75 22.38 -9.43
CA LEU A 368 13.27 22.69 -10.79
C LEU A 368 13.93 23.93 -11.39
N ARG A 369 14.77 24.64 -10.62
CA ARG A 369 15.60 25.72 -11.18
C ARG A 369 16.75 25.23 -12.03
N ARG A 370 17.15 23.98 -11.84
CA ARG A 370 18.20 23.35 -12.63
C ARG A 370 17.56 22.89 -13.94
N TRP A 371 17.96 23.51 -15.05
CA TRP A 371 17.37 23.23 -16.36
C TRP A 371 17.36 21.73 -16.72
N PRO A 372 18.38 20.89 -16.40
CA PRO A 372 18.30 19.47 -16.73
C PRO A 372 17.20 18.76 -15.94
N VAL A 373 16.97 19.16 -14.68
CA VAL A 373 15.91 18.58 -13.84
C VAL A 373 14.53 19.03 -14.33
N LEU A 374 14.39 20.31 -14.69
CA LEU A 374 13.15 20.85 -15.24
C LEU A 374 12.75 20.14 -16.55
N VAL A 375 13.69 20.04 -17.49
CA VAL A 375 13.47 19.37 -18.77
C VAL A 375 13.18 17.88 -18.55
N SER A 376 13.93 17.20 -17.68
CA SER A 376 13.65 15.80 -17.33
C SER A 376 12.25 15.64 -16.74
N PHE A 377 11.83 16.53 -15.83
CA PHE A 377 10.48 16.50 -15.27
C PHE A 377 9.42 16.66 -16.37
N MET A 378 9.58 17.63 -17.28
CA MET A 378 8.61 17.87 -18.35
C MET A 378 8.53 16.69 -19.33
N ILE A 379 9.66 16.11 -19.73
CA ILE A 379 9.68 14.93 -20.61
C ILE A 379 9.02 13.73 -19.93
N LEU A 380 9.40 13.44 -18.68
CA LEU A 380 8.81 12.33 -17.92
C LEU A 380 7.31 12.57 -17.67
N ALA A 381 6.89 13.79 -17.34
CA ALA A 381 5.49 14.13 -17.19
C ALA A 381 4.71 13.97 -18.51
N ALA A 382 5.29 14.38 -19.64
CA ALA A 382 4.67 14.20 -20.95
C ALA A 382 4.46 12.71 -21.27
N PHE A 383 5.48 11.87 -21.11
CA PHE A 383 5.32 10.41 -21.28
C PHE A 383 4.34 9.80 -20.27
N PHE A 384 4.38 10.25 -19.02
CA PHE A 384 3.48 9.78 -17.97
C PHE A 384 2.01 10.04 -18.32
N LEU A 385 1.70 11.20 -18.89
CA LEU A 385 0.35 11.55 -19.35
C LEU A 385 0.00 10.82 -20.67
N ALA A 386 0.95 10.75 -21.61
CA ALA A 386 0.72 10.20 -22.94
C ALA A 386 0.59 8.67 -22.96
N ILE A 387 1.08 7.95 -21.95
CA ILE A 387 0.96 6.48 -21.84
C ILE A 387 -0.37 6.08 -21.17
N LYS A 388 -0.81 6.82 -20.14
CA LYS A 388 -1.99 6.48 -19.33
C LYS A 388 -2.79 7.71 -18.93
N ARG A 389 -4.09 7.71 -19.28
CA ARG A 389 -5.03 8.81 -18.97
C ARG A 389 -5.13 9.13 -17.48
N THR A 390 -5.03 8.11 -16.64
CA THR A 390 -5.05 8.25 -15.17
C THR A 390 -3.92 9.11 -14.62
N GLY A 391 -2.84 9.31 -15.39
CA GLY A 391 -1.77 10.23 -15.04
C GLY A 391 -2.21 11.69 -14.93
N ILE A 392 -3.29 12.08 -15.64
CA ILE A 392 -3.83 13.44 -15.63
C ILE A 392 -4.29 13.81 -14.21
N GLU A 393 -5.14 12.97 -13.62
CA GLU A 393 -5.71 13.19 -12.29
C GLU A 393 -4.63 13.20 -11.21
N ILE A 394 -3.67 12.25 -11.30
CA ILE A 394 -2.55 12.15 -10.36
C ILE A 394 -1.70 13.42 -10.40
N LEU A 395 -1.27 13.86 -11.60
CA LEU A 395 -0.37 15.01 -11.74
C LEU A 395 -1.09 16.34 -11.45
N ALA A 396 -2.35 16.48 -11.87
CA ALA A 396 -3.12 17.69 -11.63
C ALA A 396 -3.36 17.92 -10.13
N VAL A 397 -3.91 16.91 -9.43
CA VAL A 397 -4.23 17.06 -8.00
C VAL A 397 -2.95 17.17 -7.17
N SER A 398 -1.95 16.30 -7.38
CA SER A 398 -0.68 16.41 -6.65
C SER A 398 0.07 17.71 -6.98
N GLY A 399 -0.03 18.20 -8.21
CA GLY A 399 0.51 19.48 -8.66
C GLY A 399 0.00 20.68 -7.85
N ILE A 400 -1.29 20.68 -7.45
CA ILE A 400 -1.85 21.69 -6.54
C ILE A 400 -1.10 21.71 -5.21
N PHE A 401 -0.79 20.54 -4.64
CA PHE A 401 -0.05 20.43 -3.39
C PHE A 401 1.44 20.79 -3.55
N LEU A 402 2.04 20.51 -4.71
CA LEU A 402 3.38 21.01 -5.03
C LEU A 402 3.38 22.55 -5.08
N ILE A 403 2.43 23.17 -5.79
CA ILE A 403 2.29 24.64 -5.83
C ILE A 403 2.07 25.19 -4.42
N ALA A 404 1.19 24.58 -3.62
CA ALA A 404 0.97 24.97 -2.22
C ALA A 404 2.26 24.85 -1.39
N ALA A 405 3.08 23.81 -1.60
CA ALA A 405 4.37 23.65 -0.93
C ALA A 405 5.38 24.73 -1.33
N VAL A 406 5.39 25.18 -2.59
CA VAL A 406 6.19 26.32 -3.06
C VAL A 406 5.69 27.64 -2.45
N LEU A 407 4.38 27.81 -2.32
CA LEU A 407 3.72 28.99 -1.77
C LEU A 407 3.66 29.00 -0.22
N ALA A 408 4.02 27.93 0.47
CA ALA A 408 4.00 27.90 1.93
C ALA A 408 5.14 28.75 2.53
N PRO A 409 4.88 29.62 3.52
CA PRO A 409 5.94 30.40 4.17
C PRO A 409 6.98 29.49 4.85
N GLY A 410 8.25 29.91 4.83
CA GLY A 410 9.29 29.27 5.65
C GLY A 410 8.94 29.45 7.12
N ARG A 411 9.03 28.40 7.94
CA ARG A 411 8.87 28.57 9.39
C ARG A 411 9.94 29.54 9.88
N ARG A 412 9.53 30.65 10.49
CA ARG A 412 10.41 31.52 11.29
C ARG A 412 10.95 30.68 12.45
N VAL A 413 12.26 30.60 12.58
CA VAL A 413 12.88 30.14 13.82
C VAL A 413 12.88 31.35 14.74
N LYS A 414 12.13 31.29 15.85
CA LYS A 414 12.39 32.19 16.97
C LYS A 414 13.81 31.89 17.44
N ALA A 415 14.73 32.85 17.31
CA ALA A 415 16.01 32.76 17.98
C ALA A 415 15.72 32.61 19.48
N ALA A 416 16.22 31.53 20.08
CA ALA A 416 16.06 31.30 21.50
C ALA A 416 16.91 32.34 22.26
N GLY A 417 16.24 33.16 23.08
CA GLY A 417 16.73 33.85 24.26
C GLY A 417 18.12 34.49 24.22
N SER A 418 18.18 35.77 23.81
CA SER A 418 19.08 36.71 24.48
C SER A 418 18.36 37.13 25.77
N GLY A 419 18.78 36.59 26.91
CA GLY A 419 18.31 37.06 28.21
C GLY A 419 18.82 38.48 28.44
N ASN A 420 17.91 39.44 28.56
CA ASN A 420 18.22 40.76 29.10
C ASN A 420 18.32 40.62 30.63
N SER A 421 19.53 40.75 31.14
CA SER A 421 19.78 41.13 32.54
C SER A 421 20.76 42.29 32.50
N ALA A 422 20.26 43.50 32.63
CA ALA A 422 21.02 44.69 32.96
C ALA A 422 20.05 45.74 33.53
N GLU A 423 19.86 45.67 34.84
CA GLU A 423 19.43 46.80 35.66
C GLU A 423 20.64 47.69 35.96
N ASN A 424 20.40 49.00 35.86
CA ASN A 424 20.96 50.10 36.63
C ASN A 424 22.47 50.11 36.99
N ASN A 425 23.18 51.07 36.40
CA ASN A 425 23.91 52.06 37.22
C ASN A 425 24.09 53.38 36.46
N SER A 426 23.65 54.46 37.10
CA SER A 426 23.78 55.84 36.68
C SER A 426 25.06 56.48 37.25
N HIS A 427 25.50 57.55 36.59
CA HIS A 427 26.57 58.51 36.91
C HIS A 427 27.98 58.23 36.36
N ALA A 428 28.32 58.90 35.26
CA ALA A 428 29.37 59.92 35.24
C ALA A 428 29.40 60.64 33.87
N SER A 429 29.47 61.97 33.94
CA SER A 429 29.55 62.97 32.87
C SER A 429 30.96 63.11 32.27
N ALA A 430 31.07 63.31 30.95
CA ALA A 430 31.82 64.42 30.30
C ALA A 430 32.03 64.20 28.78
N SER A 431 31.52 65.18 28.01
CA SER A 431 32.01 65.75 26.73
C SER A 431 32.93 64.95 25.78
N ALA A 432 32.51 64.79 24.51
CA ALA A 432 33.13 65.47 23.35
C ALA A 432 32.47 65.09 22.01
N GLN A 433 31.92 66.12 21.36
CA GLN A 433 31.72 66.41 19.94
C GLN A 433 31.99 65.38 18.81
N ALA A 434 31.01 65.36 17.89
CA ALA A 434 31.11 65.47 16.42
C ALA A 434 31.03 64.20 15.53
N LYS A 435 29.86 63.94 14.94
CA LYS A 435 29.44 64.35 13.57
C LYS A 435 28.13 63.64 13.16
N PRO A 436 27.29 64.26 12.31
CA PRO A 436 25.94 63.78 12.04
C PRO A 436 25.87 62.86 10.81
N GLY A 437 24.95 61.91 10.85
CA GLY A 437 24.35 61.37 9.62
C GLY A 437 24.22 59.86 9.55
N TYR A 438 23.31 59.26 10.31
CA TYR A 438 22.57 58.08 9.87
C TYR A 438 21.18 58.11 10.51
N ALA A 439 20.20 58.57 9.73
CA ALA A 439 18.80 58.53 10.11
C ALA A 439 18.35 57.08 10.29
N VAL A 440 17.67 56.86 11.41
CA VAL A 440 17.00 55.63 11.82
C VAL A 440 16.02 55.19 10.72
N ALA A 441 16.38 54.14 9.98
CA ALA A 441 15.42 53.36 9.21
C ALA A 441 15.06 52.12 10.03
N ALA A 442 13.84 52.13 10.56
CA ALA A 442 13.21 51.03 11.26
C ALA A 442 13.53 49.67 10.62
N ALA A 443 14.04 48.75 11.44
CA ALA A 443 14.25 47.35 11.10
C ALA A 443 12.89 46.66 10.88
N GLY A 444 12.23 46.98 9.77
CA GLY A 444 11.15 46.18 9.21
C GLY A 444 11.71 44.80 8.89
N ALA A 445 11.23 43.79 9.60
CA ALA A 445 11.54 42.39 9.38
C ALA A 445 11.35 42.03 7.90
N LEU A 446 12.44 42.08 7.12
CA LEU A 446 12.48 41.70 5.70
C LEU A 446 11.94 40.28 5.56
N ARG A 447 10.71 40.16 5.06
CA ARG A 447 10.17 38.90 4.53
C ARG A 447 11.21 38.38 3.53
N PRO A 448 11.71 37.14 3.65
CA PRO A 448 12.57 36.60 2.61
C PRO A 448 11.78 36.62 1.30
N ARG A 449 12.17 37.50 0.36
CA ARG A 449 11.60 37.58 -0.98
C ARG A 449 11.70 36.17 -1.59
N ARG A 450 10.55 35.54 -1.81
CA ARG A 450 10.49 34.22 -2.45
C ARG A 450 10.96 34.36 -3.90
N PRO A 451 11.78 33.44 -4.42
CA PRO A 451 12.25 33.57 -5.79
C PRO A 451 11.08 33.31 -6.74
N ARG A 452 10.55 34.39 -7.36
CA ARG A 452 9.52 34.32 -8.43
C ARG A 452 9.83 33.25 -9.47
N ARG A 453 11.12 33.04 -9.78
CA ARG A 453 11.61 32.00 -10.69
C ARG A 453 11.18 30.57 -10.31
N ALA A 454 11.21 30.19 -9.04
CA ALA A 454 10.85 28.83 -8.62
C ALA A 454 9.34 28.56 -8.80
N ILE A 455 8.50 29.57 -8.58
CA ILE A 455 7.06 29.49 -8.83
C ILE A 455 6.80 29.31 -10.32
N ILE A 456 7.39 30.18 -11.16
CA ILE A 456 7.23 30.13 -12.62
C ILE A 456 7.68 28.76 -13.15
N GLN A 457 8.86 28.28 -12.76
CA GLN A 457 9.37 26.99 -13.23
C GLN A 457 8.52 25.82 -12.75
N THR A 458 7.94 25.88 -11.56
CA THR A 458 7.00 24.85 -11.08
C THR A 458 5.72 24.86 -11.91
N LEU A 459 5.18 26.04 -12.23
CA LEU A 459 4.01 26.17 -13.10
C LEU A 459 4.33 25.66 -14.51
N CYS A 460 5.46 26.05 -15.10
CA CYS A 460 5.91 25.54 -16.39
C CYS A 460 6.05 24.01 -16.37
N ALA A 461 6.68 23.46 -15.33
CA ALA A 461 6.89 22.01 -15.18
C ALA A 461 5.57 21.21 -15.18
N LEU A 462 4.48 21.78 -14.68
CA LEU A 462 3.17 21.13 -14.60
C LEU A 462 2.31 21.41 -15.84
N VAL A 463 2.26 22.67 -16.29
CA VAL A 463 1.33 23.12 -17.34
C VAL A 463 1.82 22.76 -18.73
N ILE A 464 3.11 22.94 -19.04
CA ILE A 464 3.66 22.69 -20.38
C ILE A 464 3.45 21.23 -20.82
N PRO A 465 3.85 20.20 -20.05
CA PRO A 465 3.62 18.81 -20.49
C PRO A 465 2.13 18.48 -20.62
N MET A 466 1.28 19.03 -19.75
CA MET A 466 -0.17 18.79 -19.83
C MET A 466 -0.79 19.44 -21.06
N ALA A 467 -0.41 20.69 -21.37
CA ALA A 467 -0.84 21.37 -22.60
C ALA A 467 -0.28 20.68 -23.86
N ALA A 468 0.98 20.26 -23.84
CA ALA A 468 1.61 19.56 -24.96
C ALA A 468 0.94 18.21 -25.22
N VAL A 469 0.62 17.44 -24.17
CA VAL A 469 0.00 16.12 -24.36
C VAL A 469 -1.47 16.27 -24.73
N LEU A 470 -2.26 16.95 -23.91
CA LEU A 470 -3.72 17.00 -24.08
C LEU A 470 -4.14 17.93 -25.23
N GLY A 471 -3.39 19.01 -25.46
CA GLY A 471 -3.71 20.01 -26.48
C GLY A 471 -3.10 19.73 -27.84
N ILE A 472 -1.97 19.01 -27.90
CA ILE A 472 -1.23 18.78 -29.14
C ILE A 472 -1.13 17.28 -29.45
N TRP A 473 -0.45 16.50 -28.61
CA TRP A 473 -0.15 15.10 -28.89
C TRP A 473 -1.39 14.22 -29.05
N ASP A 474 -2.33 14.25 -28.11
CA ASP A 474 -3.50 13.36 -28.14
C ASP A 474 -4.39 13.63 -29.37
N PRO A 475 -4.80 14.88 -29.68
CA PRO A 475 -5.53 15.17 -30.92
C PRO A 475 -4.72 14.88 -32.19
N ALA A 476 -3.43 15.24 -32.21
CA ALA A 476 -2.59 15.03 -33.39
C ALA A 476 -2.40 13.54 -33.67
N SER A 477 -2.01 12.76 -32.66
CA SER A 477 -1.80 11.31 -32.79
C SER A 477 -3.08 10.58 -33.19
N ALA A 478 -4.24 10.95 -32.62
CA ALA A 478 -5.52 10.38 -33.02
C ALA A 478 -5.86 10.71 -34.48
N LYS A 479 -5.67 11.96 -34.91
CA LYS A 479 -5.91 12.36 -36.30
C LYS A 479 -4.95 11.69 -37.29
N LEU A 480 -3.65 11.66 -36.96
CA LEU A 480 -2.60 11.04 -37.78
C LEU A 480 -2.83 9.53 -37.96
N ALA A 481 -3.31 8.86 -36.91
CA ALA A 481 -3.60 7.43 -36.94
C ALA A 481 -4.99 7.09 -37.50
N GLY A 482 -5.82 8.08 -37.83
CA GLY A 482 -7.23 7.86 -38.19
C GLY A 482 -8.03 7.18 -37.07
N ALA A 483 -7.67 7.43 -35.81
CA ALA A 483 -8.15 6.66 -34.69
C ALA A 483 -9.61 6.95 -34.33
N ALA A 484 -10.41 5.90 -34.13
CA ALA A 484 -11.77 6.01 -33.63
C ALA A 484 -11.76 6.46 -32.16
N GLN A 485 -12.68 7.35 -31.80
CA GLN A 485 -12.83 7.80 -30.41
C GLN A 485 -13.52 6.75 -29.56
N TRP A 486 -12.87 6.32 -28.49
CA TRP A 486 -13.45 5.37 -27.54
C TRP A 486 -14.28 6.09 -26.47
N PRO A 487 -15.53 5.66 -26.22
CA PRO A 487 -16.35 6.25 -25.17
C PRO A 487 -15.82 5.87 -23.77
N PRO A 488 -15.82 6.79 -22.79
CA PRO A 488 -15.39 6.52 -21.41
C PRO A 488 -16.44 5.69 -20.65
N LEU A 489 -16.58 4.42 -21.06
CA LEU A 489 -17.52 3.46 -20.52
C LEU A 489 -17.16 3.01 -19.09
N GLU A 490 -15.87 3.07 -18.74
CA GLU A 490 -15.27 2.50 -17.53
C GLU A 490 -15.91 3.01 -16.24
N LEU A 491 -16.37 4.27 -16.22
CA LEU A 491 -17.06 4.85 -15.06
C LEU A 491 -18.43 4.21 -14.80
N TYR A 492 -19.07 3.65 -15.83
CA TYR A 492 -20.39 3.05 -15.73
C TYR A 492 -20.38 1.62 -15.16
N GLY A 493 -19.20 1.01 -15.02
CA GLY A 493 -19.02 -0.22 -14.21
C GLY A 493 -19.58 -0.04 -12.80
N PHE A 494 -19.23 1.07 -12.15
CA PHE A 494 -19.69 1.44 -10.80
C PHE A 494 -21.23 1.45 -10.66
N PHE A 495 -21.96 1.77 -11.73
CA PHE A 495 -23.43 1.81 -11.70
C PHE A 495 -24.07 0.50 -12.19
N SER A 496 -23.52 -0.10 -13.24
CA SER A 496 -24.05 -1.33 -13.85
C SER A 496 -23.89 -2.55 -12.94
N GLN A 497 -22.76 -2.64 -12.24
CA GLN A 497 -22.40 -3.78 -11.40
C GLN A 497 -23.38 -3.99 -10.23
N PRO A 498 -23.76 -2.96 -9.45
CA PRO A 498 -24.81 -3.10 -8.43
C PRO A 498 -26.18 -3.47 -8.99
N ILE A 499 -26.59 -2.89 -10.13
CA ILE A 499 -27.88 -3.17 -10.76
C ILE A 499 -27.94 -4.63 -11.22
N ALA A 500 -26.89 -5.12 -11.89
CA ALA A 500 -26.77 -6.51 -12.33
C ALA A 500 -26.85 -7.47 -11.14
N ARG A 501 -26.18 -7.15 -10.03
CA ARG A 501 -26.23 -7.96 -8.82
C ARG A 501 -27.63 -8.04 -8.23
N VAL A 502 -28.35 -6.92 -8.15
CA VAL A 502 -29.76 -6.92 -7.72
C VAL A 502 -30.60 -7.78 -8.66
N GLY A 503 -30.43 -7.65 -9.97
CA GLY A 503 -31.13 -8.47 -10.96
C GLY A 503 -30.88 -9.97 -10.80
N ARG A 504 -29.67 -10.36 -10.39
CA ARG A 504 -29.25 -11.75 -10.18
C ARG A 504 -29.71 -12.35 -8.85
N TYR A 505 -29.47 -11.64 -7.74
CA TYR A 505 -29.63 -12.19 -6.38
C TYR A 505 -30.85 -11.65 -5.64
N ASN A 506 -31.47 -10.58 -6.12
CA ASN A 506 -32.75 -10.08 -5.61
C ASN A 506 -33.68 -9.65 -6.76
N PRO A 507 -34.04 -10.56 -7.69
CA PRO A 507 -34.87 -10.21 -8.85
C PRO A 507 -36.23 -9.62 -8.46
N ALA A 508 -36.81 -10.04 -7.33
CA ALA A 508 -38.05 -9.47 -6.79
C ALA A 508 -37.90 -8.00 -6.34
N GLY A 509 -36.67 -7.53 -6.12
CA GLY A 509 -36.36 -6.13 -5.80
C GLY A 509 -36.52 -5.17 -6.97
N LEU A 510 -36.68 -5.68 -8.21
CA LEU A 510 -36.91 -4.88 -9.42
C LEU A 510 -38.35 -5.05 -9.91
N THR A 511 -39.12 -3.96 -9.95
CA THR A 511 -40.46 -3.99 -10.57
C THR A 511 -40.35 -4.13 -12.09
N ASP A 512 -41.43 -4.51 -12.76
CA ASP A 512 -41.45 -4.54 -14.24
C ASP A 512 -41.20 -3.16 -14.85
N SER A 513 -41.64 -2.10 -14.17
CA SER A 513 -41.32 -0.73 -14.56
C SER A 513 -39.82 -0.43 -14.43
N ASP A 514 -39.19 -0.82 -13.32
CA ASP A 514 -37.75 -0.68 -13.14
C ASP A 514 -36.99 -1.44 -14.24
N ARG A 515 -37.39 -2.68 -14.56
CA ARG A 515 -36.77 -3.49 -15.61
C ARG A 515 -36.86 -2.83 -16.99
N ARG A 516 -38.01 -2.26 -17.33
CA ARG A 516 -38.17 -1.52 -18.60
C ARG A 516 -37.29 -0.28 -18.64
N GLU A 517 -37.24 0.49 -17.56
CA GLU A 517 -36.43 1.71 -17.48
C GLU A 517 -34.92 1.39 -17.51
N ILE A 518 -34.47 0.35 -16.80
CA ILE A 518 -33.08 -0.12 -16.86
C ILE A 518 -32.72 -0.53 -18.29
N ASN A 519 -33.60 -1.26 -18.98
CA ASN A 519 -33.37 -1.72 -20.35
C ASN A 519 -33.25 -0.58 -21.37
N THR A 520 -33.72 0.63 -21.06
CA THR A 520 -33.43 1.84 -21.85
C THR A 520 -31.94 2.20 -21.81
N TYR A 521 -31.28 1.97 -20.68
CA TYR A 521 -29.89 2.39 -20.42
C TYR A 521 -28.86 1.26 -20.53
N MET A 522 -29.22 0.02 -20.24
CA MET A 522 -28.33 -1.14 -20.27
C MET A 522 -29.09 -2.43 -20.53
N LYS A 523 -28.49 -3.43 -21.18
CA LYS A 523 -29.13 -4.74 -21.37
C LYS A 523 -29.11 -5.53 -20.06
N LEU A 524 -30.23 -5.52 -19.33
CA LEU A 524 -30.29 -6.12 -17.99
C LEU A 524 -30.13 -7.64 -18.01
N SER A 525 -30.68 -8.33 -19.02
CA SER A 525 -30.55 -9.79 -19.18
C SER A 525 -29.08 -10.22 -19.22
N ASP A 526 -28.33 -9.61 -20.14
CA ASP A 526 -26.93 -9.93 -20.39
C ASP A 526 -26.10 -9.58 -19.14
N ALA A 527 -26.40 -8.47 -18.48
CA ALA A 527 -25.69 -8.04 -17.28
C ALA A 527 -25.88 -9.01 -16.11
N VAL A 528 -27.08 -9.59 -15.97
CA VAL A 528 -27.38 -10.60 -14.94
C VAL A 528 -26.74 -11.94 -15.26
N GLU A 529 -26.77 -12.35 -16.53
CA GLU A 529 -26.22 -13.60 -17.02
C GLU A 529 -24.70 -13.66 -16.81
N PHE A 530 -23.99 -12.64 -17.29
CA PHE A 530 -22.53 -12.57 -17.25
C PHE A 530 -21.96 -11.88 -16.00
N TYR A 531 -22.79 -11.65 -14.98
CA TYR A 531 -22.37 -10.98 -13.75
C TYR A 531 -21.14 -11.67 -13.11
N ASN A 532 -20.08 -10.89 -12.90
CA ASN A 532 -18.86 -11.33 -12.24
C ASN A 532 -18.66 -10.54 -10.93
N PRO A 533 -18.59 -11.18 -9.75
CA PRO A 533 -18.47 -10.45 -8.48
C PRO A 533 -17.13 -9.72 -8.32
N SER A 534 -16.09 -10.10 -9.05
CA SER A 534 -14.73 -9.56 -8.90
C SER A 534 -14.28 -8.61 -10.03
N ARG A 535 -15.13 -8.41 -11.05
CA ARG A 535 -14.83 -7.57 -12.22
C ARG A 535 -16.12 -6.94 -12.76
N GLU A 536 -16.05 -5.65 -13.13
CA GLU A 536 -17.21 -4.90 -13.63
C GLU A 536 -17.33 -4.88 -15.17
N ASP A 537 -16.34 -5.41 -15.90
CA ASP A 537 -16.28 -5.36 -17.36
C ASP A 537 -17.55 -5.97 -18.00
N GLU A 538 -17.95 -7.16 -17.53
CA GLU A 538 -19.08 -7.92 -18.05
C GLU A 538 -20.40 -7.14 -17.94
N THR A 539 -20.60 -6.38 -16.87
CA THR A 539 -21.81 -5.54 -16.70
C THR A 539 -21.66 -4.19 -17.40
N MET A 540 -20.46 -3.61 -17.39
CA MET A 540 -20.16 -2.34 -18.03
C MET A 540 -20.43 -2.39 -19.54
N TYR A 541 -20.06 -3.47 -20.22
CA TYR A 541 -20.26 -3.60 -21.67
C TYR A 541 -21.73 -3.71 -22.10
N THR A 542 -22.65 -3.92 -21.15
CA THR A 542 -24.09 -3.92 -21.44
C THR A 542 -24.69 -2.51 -21.51
N ILE A 543 -23.94 -1.48 -21.11
CA ILE A 543 -24.36 -0.08 -21.10
C ILE A 543 -24.54 0.45 -22.53
N LYS A 544 -25.71 1.05 -22.78
CA LYS A 544 -26.01 1.79 -24.01
C LYS A 544 -25.47 3.22 -23.91
N TYR A 545 -24.14 3.36 -24.05
CA TYR A 545 -23.42 4.61 -23.79
C TYR A 545 -24.05 5.86 -24.42
N LYS A 546 -24.46 5.79 -25.70
CA LYS A 546 -25.07 6.94 -26.40
C LYS A 546 -26.28 7.50 -25.64
N ILE A 547 -27.15 6.64 -25.13
CA ILE A 547 -28.35 7.01 -24.38
C ILE A 547 -27.96 7.54 -22.99
N VAL A 548 -27.15 6.77 -22.25
CA VAL A 548 -26.74 7.15 -20.89
C VAL A 548 -25.99 8.48 -20.87
N SER A 549 -25.15 8.74 -21.88
CA SER A 549 -24.37 9.96 -21.97
C SER A 549 -25.22 11.23 -22.11
N GLN A 550 -26.42 11.12 -22.68
CA GLN A 550 -27.41 12.19 -22.83
C GLN A 550 -28.33 12.32 -21.62
N HIS A 551 -28.56 11.23 -20.89
CA HIS A 551 -29.51 11.14 -19.76
C HIS A 551 -28.84 10.76 -18.44
N ARG A 552 -27.63 11.27 -18.19
CA ARG A 552 -26.80 10.86 -17.03
C ARG A 552 -27.50 11.04 -15.70
N ALA A 553 -28.17 12.17 -15.51
CA ALA A 553 -28.86 12.49 -14.26
C ALA A 553 -30.01 11.50 -14.00
N ASP A 554 -30.76 11.13 -15.03
CA ASP A 554 -31.90 10.23 -14.91
C ASP A 554 -31.44 8.79 -14.64
N PHE A 555 -30.36 8.35 -15.29
CA PHE A 555 -29.74 7.07 -14.99
C PHE A 555 -29.22 7.00 -13.53
N ILE A 556 -28.60 8.07 -13.03
CA ILE A 556 -28.15 8.14 -11.62
C ILE A 556 -29.34 8.12 -10.66
N LYS A 557 -30.43 8.85 -10.97
CA LYS A 557 -31.66 8.81 -10.17
C LYS A 557 -32.28 7.42 -10.14
N LEU A 558 -32.33 6.72 -11.27
CA LEU A 558 -32.79 5.33 -11.37
C LEU A 558 -31.92 4.42 -10.50
N TRP A 559 -30.60 4.53 -10.62
CA TRP A 559 -29.64 3.76 -9.81
C TRP A 559 -29.84 3.98 -8.31
N LEU A 560 -30.01 5.25 -7.88
CA LEU A 560 -30.31 5.60 -6.48
C LEU A 560 -31.65 5.02 -6.03
N ARG A 561 -32.70 5.15 -6.87
CA ARG A 561 -34.04 4.65 -6.59
C ARG A 561 -34.04 3.15 -6.36
N ILE A 562 -33.33 2.38 -7.21
CA ILE A 562 -33.20 0.92 -7.07
C ILE A 562 -32.44 0.57 -5.79
N GLY A 563 -31.26 1.17 -5.58
CA GLY A 563 -30.38 0.85 -4.45
C GLY A 563 -30.98 1.17 -3.09
N LEU A 564 -31.75 2.27 -3.01
CA LEU A 564 -32.36 2.75 -1.77
C LEU A 564 -33.80 2.27 -1.57
N LYS A 565 -34.38 1.53 -2.53
CA LYS A 565 -35.76 1.03 -2.48
C LYS A 565 -36.04 0.23 -1.21
N ASP A 566 -35.12 -0.66 -0.85
CA ASP A 566 -35.23 -1.48 0.35
C ASP A 566 -33.86 -1.90 0.90
N LYS A 567 -33.88 -2.48 2.12
CA LYS A 567 -32.67 -2.94 2.82
C LYS A 567 -31.96 -4.11 2.10
N ARG A 568 -32.64 -4.89 1.26
CA ARG A 568 -32.04 -6.01 0.52
C ARG A 568 -31.29 -5.48 -0.71
N ASN A 569 -31.88 -4.58 -1.50
CA ASN A 569 -31.20 -3.91 -2.61
C ASN A 569 -29.95 -3.16 -2.16
N PHE A 570 -30.05 -2.42 -1.04
CA PHE A 570 -28.90 -1.72 -0.47
C PHE A 570 -27.76 -2.69 -0.09
N LYS A 571 -28.10 -3.87 0.47
CA LYS A 571 -27.10 -4.90 0.79
C LYS A 571 -26.45 -5.46 -0.46
N GLU A 572 -27.19 -5.69 -1.54
CA GLU A 572 -26.61 -6.15 -2.80
C GLU A 572 -25.70 -5.09 -3.43
N TYR A 573 -26.08 -3.80 -3.35
CA TYR A 573 -25.17 -2.71 -3.76
C TYR A 573 -23.87 -2.71 -2.94
N ALA A 574 -23.97 -2.82 -1.62
CA ALA A 574 -22.80 -2.87 -0.75
C ALA A 574 -21.91 -4.08 -1.05
N LYS A 575 -22.50 -5.26 -1.29
CA LYS A 575 -21.77 -6.48 -1.69
C LYS A 575 -21.08 -6.31 -3.04
N ALA A 576 -21.75 -5.71 -4.03
CA ALA A 576 -21.17 -5.47 -5.34
C ALA A 576 -19.85 -4.70 -5.26
N TYR A 577 -19.82 -3.61 -4.49
CA TYR A 577 -18.58 -2.85 -4.27
C TYR A 577 -17.58 -3.58 -3.39
N ALA A 578 -18.05 -4.24 -2.32
CA ALA A 578 -17.16 -4.93 -1.39
C ALA A 578 -16.39 -6.05 -2.09
N PHE A 579 -17.02 -6.82 -2.99
CA PHE A 579 -16.35 -7.90 -3.72
C PHE A 579 -15.31 -7.38 -4.72
N VAL A 580 -15.61 -6.30 -5.46
CA VAL A 580 -14.67 -5.70 -6.41
C VAL A 580 -13.49 -5.05 -5.69
N TRP A 581 -13.72 -4.40 -4.55
CA TRP A 581 -12.67 -3.64 -3.83
C TRP A 581 -11.86 -4.44 -2.83
N GLN A 582 -12.39 -5.56 -2.33
CA GLN A 582 -11.72 -6.36 -1.30
C GLN A 582 -10.24 -6.66 -1.59
N PRO A 583 -9.85 -7.05 -2.82
CA PRO A 583 -8.45 -7.26 -3.14
C PRO A 583 -7.51 -6.07 -2.82
N TRP A 584 -7.99 -4.83 -2.93
CA TRP A 584 -7.17 -3.63 -2.69
C TRP A 584 -6.75 -3.44 -1.23
N PHE A 585 -7.48 -4.04 -0.30
CA PHE A 585 -7.22 -3.91 1.14
C PHE A 585 -7.03 -5.24 1.87
N SER A 586 -7.33 -6.37 1.23
CA SER A 586 -7.13 -7.69 1.83
C SER A 586 -5.65 -8.04 1.91
N THR A 587 -5.23 -8.52 3.07
CA THR A 587 -3.90 -9.11 3.32
C THR A 587 -3.93 -10.63 3.37
N GLN A 588 -5.10 -11.23 3.17
CA GLN A 588 -5.34 -12.67 3.30
C GLN A 588 -5.45 -13.37 1.94
N LYS A 589 -5.44 -12.60 0.85
CA LYS A 589 -5.46 -13.12 -0.52
C LYS A 589 -4.10 -12.92 -1.17
N PRO A 590 -3.39 -14.00 -1.56
CA PRO A 590 -2.25 -13.86 -2.43
C PRO A 590 -2.75 -13.42 -3.81
N PHE A 591 -1.98 -12.60 -4.51
CA PHE A 591 -2.18 -12.40 -5.93
C PHE A 591 -1.01 -12.97 -6.71
N VAL A 592 -1.35 -13.71 -7.76
CA VAL A 592 -0.38 -14.31 -8.69
C VAL A 592 -0.44 -13.49 -9.98
N TYR A 593 0.70 -12.90 -10.36
CA TYR A 593 0.87 -12.32 -11.68
C TYR A 593 0.79 -13.44 -12.73
N PRO A 594 -0.16 -13.39 -13.68
CA PRO A 594 -0.24 -14.35 -14.77
C PRO A 594 0.97 -14.17 -15.70
N SER A 595 2.00 -14.96 -15.42
CA SER A 595 3.30 -14.88 -16.06
C SER A 595 3.41 -15.74 -17.32
N SER A 596 2.35 -16.46 -17.68
CA SER A 596 2.18 -17.14 -18.96
C SER A 596 1.19 -16.40 -19.85
N SER A 597 1.44 -16.42 -21.16
CA SER A 597 0.51 -15.94 -22.18
C SER A 597 -0.40 -17.03 -22.73
N ALA A 598 -0.25 -18.29 -22.30
CA ALA A 598 -1.00 -19.42 -22.84
C ALA A 598 -2.53 -19.23 -22.76
N TYR A 599 -3.02 -18.62 -21.68
CA TYR A 599 -4.45 -18.36 -21.51
C TYR A 599 -5.01 -17.39 -22.56
N LEU A 600 -4.19 -16.51 -23.15
CA LEU A 600 -4.61 -15.60 -24.22
C LEU A 600 -4.94 -16.32 -25.54
N PHE A 601 -4.50 -17.57 -25.66
CA PHE A 601 -4.63 -18.40 -26.86
C PHE A 601 -5.58 -19.58 -26.64
N ASP A 602 -6.32 -19.60 -25.53
CA ASP A 602 -7.40 -20.56 -25.34
C ASP A 602 -8.60 -20.24 -26.27
N GLU A 603 -9.49 -21.21 -26.43
CA GLU A 603 -10.61 -21.10 -27.38
C GLU A 603 -11.55 -19.93 -27.03
N ALA A 604 -11.75 -19.65 -25.74
CA ALA A 604 -12.62 -18.57 -25.27
C ALA A 604 -12.03 -17.19 -25.61
N TYR A 605 -10.74 -16.99 -25.35
CA TYR A 605 -10.03 -15.76 -25.70
C TYR A 605 -9.90 -15.59 -27.21
N MET A 606 -9.61 -16.66 -27.96
CA MET A 606 -9.54 -16.59 -29.42
C MET A 606 -10.89 -16.20 -30.04
N ALA A 607 -12.01 -16.69 -29.51
CA ALA A 607 -13.35 -16.26 -29.91
C ALA A 607 -13.60 -14.78 -29.60
N GLN A 608 -13.07 -14.26 -28.48
CA GLN A 608 -13.12 -12.83 -28.16
C GLN A 608 -12.28 -12.00 -29.12
N TRP A 609 -11.05 -12.42 -29.43
CA TRP A 609 -10.19 -11.74 -30.40
C TRP A 609 -10.79 -11.75 -31.79
N GLY A 610 -11.45 -12.84 -32.20
CA GLY A 610 -12.19 -12.90 -33.46
C GLY A 610 -13.27 -11.85 -33.59
N ARG A 611 -13.92 -11.45 -32.47
CA ARG A 611 -14.85 -10.30 -32.47
C ARG A 611 -14.13 -8.96 -32.64
N GLU A 612 -12.97 -8.82 -32.00
CA GLU A 612 -12.13 -7.60 -32.09
C GLU A 612 -11.57 -7.37 -33.48
N VAL A 613 -11.12 -8.41 -34.21
CA VAL A 613 -10.63 -8.27 -35.60
C VAL A 613 -11.67 -8.65 -36.66
N HIS A 614 -12.93 -8.80 -36.27
CA HIS A 614 -14.07 -9.15 -37.13
C HIS A 614 -13.96 -10.48 -37.92
N ASP A 615 -12.99 -11.33 -37.60
CA ASP A 615 -12.83 -12.69 -38.13
C ASP A 615 -11.97 -13.54 -37.18
N PRO A 616 -12.51 -14.61 -36.55
CA PRO A 616 -11.74 -15.54 -35.72
C PRO A 616 -10.54 -16.18 -36.46
N GLY A 617 -10.69 -16.51 -37.75
CA GLY A 617 -9.61 -17.10 -38.54
C GLY A 617 -8.47 -16.12 -38.85
N LEU A 618 -8.77 -14.82 -38.91
CA LEU A 618 -7.76 -13.77 -38.97
C LEU A 618 -7.03 -13.62 -37.64
N ALA A 619 -7.75 -13.66 -36.51
CA ALA A 619 -7.14 -13.62 -35.17
C ALA A 619 -6.13 -14.77 -34.98
N GLU A 620 -6.51 -15.99 -35.36
CA GLU A 620 -5.63 -17.16 -35.30
C GLU A 620 -4.36 -16.99 -36.12
N ARG A 621 -4.49 -16.55 -37.38
CA ARG A 621 -3.33 -16.35 -38.27
C ARG A 621 -2.42 -15.22 -37.80
N ALA A 622 -3.01 -14.10 -37.34
CA ALA A 622 -2.27 -12.96 -36.84
C ALA A 622 -1.48 -13.28 -35.57
N LEU A 623 -2.05 -14.10 -34.68
CA LEU A 623 -1.42 -14.45 -33.41
C LEU A 623 -0.54 -15.71 -33.48
N ALA A 624 -0.62 -16.50 -34.56
CA ALA A 624 0.16 -17.74 -34.72
C ALA A 624 1.67 -17.56 -34.43
N PRO A 625 2.37 -16.52 -34.95
CA PRO A 625 3.79 -16.34 -34.65
C PRO A 625 4.09 -16.11 -33.16
N LEU A 626 3.17 -15.46 -32.43
CA LEU A 626 3.31 -15.22 -30.99
C LEU A 626 2.96 -16.48 -30.18
N ARG A 627 1.99 -17.26 -30.64
CA ARG A 627 1.59 -18.54 -30.02
C ARG A 627 2.65 -19.63 -30.21
N ASP A 628 3.19 -19.75 -31.42
CA ASP A 628 4.14 -20.80 -31.77
C ASP A 628 5.56 -20.48 -31.30
N GLY A 629 5.92 -19.20 -31.19
CA GLY A 629 7.14 -18.76 -30.51
C GLY A 629 7.20 -19.18 -29.03
N ASP A 630 6.04 -19.24 -28.34
CA ASP A 630 5.95 -19.75 -26.97
C ASP A 630 6.18 -21.27 -26.89
N ARG A 631 5.82 -22.01 -27.95
CA ARG A 631 6.03 -23.48 -28.07
C ARG A 631 7.46 -23.88 -28.43
N GLY A 632 8.22 -23.01 -29.10
CA GLY A 632 9.58 -23.29 -29.59
C GLY A 632 10.69 -23.26 -28.53
N ALA A 633 10.35 -23.18 -27.25
CA ALA A 633 11.32 -23.11 -26.16
C ALA A 633 11.39 -24.46 -25.43
N SER A 634 12.61 -25.00 -25.31
CA SER A 634 12.97 -26.40 -24.97
C SER A 634 12.06 -27.16 -23.99
N ASP A 635 11.95 -28.48 -24.14
CA ASP A 635 11.19 -29.37 -23.25
C ASP A 635 11.60 -29.23 -21.76
N ALA A 636 12.87 -28.92 -21.47
CA ALA A 636 13.34 -28.62 -20.12
C ALA A 636 12.75 -27.31 -19.54
N LYS A 637 12.52 -26.29 -20.38
CA LYS A 637 11.80 -25.07 -19.98
C LYS A 637 10.34 -25.39 -19.66
N ARG A 638 9.71 -26.26 -20.47
CA ARG A 638 8.33 -26.71 -20.25
C ARG A 638 8.20 -27.47 -18.92
N GLU A 639 9.14 -28.34 -18.56
CA GLU A 639 9.15 -29.03 -17.26
C GLU A 639 9.33 -28.08 -16.07
N TRP A 640 10.28 -27.13 -16.13
CA TRP A 640 10.50 -26.18 -15.05
C TRP A 640 9.36 -25.17 -14.90
N GLN A 641 8.79 -24.69 -16.02
CA GLN A 641 7.58 -23.86 -16.03
C GLN A 641 6.35 -24.65 -15.58
N LEU A 642 6.23 -25.93 -15.90
CA LEU A 642 5.20 -26.82 -15.36
C LEU A 642 5.41 -27.06 -13.88
N CYS A 643 6.65 -27.11 -13.38
CA CYS A 643 6.94 -27.33 -11.97
C CYS A 643 6.73 -26.05 -11.14
N ALA A 644 7.19 -24.90 -11.62
CA ALA A 644 6.89 -23.59 -11.04
C ALA A 644 5.41 -23.24 -11.17
N GLY A 645 4.83 -23.52 -12.34
CA GLY A 645 3.41 -23.41 -12.63
C GLY A 645 2.58 -24.30 -11.73
N LYS A 646 2.94 -25.58 -11.53
CA LYS A 646 2.31 -26.48 -10.55
C LYS A 646 2.51 -25.98 -9.12
N TYR A 647 3.68 -25.46 -8.76
CA TYR A 647 3.89 -24.88 -7.43
C TYR A 647 2.96 -23.68 -7.15
N PHE A 648 2.76 -22.78 -8.13
CA PHE A 648 1.83 -21.65 -8.02
C PHE A 648 0.36 -22.02 -8.28
N LYS A 649 0.09 -23.06 -9.07
CA LYS A 649 -1.24 -23.55 -9.44
C LYS A 649 -1.82 -24.47 -8.37
N ASN A 650 -1.06 -25.43 -7.84
CA ASN A 650 -1.43 -26.21 -6.64
C ASN A 650 -1.73 -25.28 -5.43
N ARG A 651 -1.08 -24.11 -5.39
CA ARG A 651 -1.32 -23.06 -4.39
C ARG A 651 -2.65 -22.32 -4.54
N ALA A 652 -3.19 -22.19 -5.76
CA ALA A 652 -4.52 -21.66 -6.02
C ALA A 652 -5.60 -22.77 -5.98
N GLU A 653 -5.30 -23.93 -6.56
CA GLU A 653 -6.18 -25.10 -6.61
C GLU A 653 -6.42 -25.73 -5.25
N SER A 654 -5.49 -25.69 -4.28
CA SER A 654 -5.79 -26.17 -2.91
C SER A 654 -6.99 -25.44 -2.27
N SER A 655 -7.25 -24.19 -2.69
CA SER A 655 -8.42 -23.43 -2.24
C SER A 655 -9.69 -23.72 -3.04
N ASP A 656 -9.57 -24.02 -4.34
CA ASP A 656 -10.70 -24.33 -5.22
C ASP A 656 -11.12 -25.81 -5.16
N GLU A 657 -10.21 -26.73 -4.84
CA GLU A 657 -10.46 -28.16 -4.65
C GLU A 657 -11.11 -28.42 -3.28
N ALA A 658 -10.69 -27.68 -2.25
CA ALA A 658 -11.42 -27.62 -0.97
C ALA A 658 -12.83 -27.03 -1.16
N ARG A 659 -12.97 -26.03 -2.05
CA ARG A 659 -14.25 -25.41 -2.41
C ARG A 659 -15.16 -26.36 -3.21
N ALA A 660 -14.62 -27.12 -4.16
CA ALA A 660 -15.36 -28.11 -4.94
C ALA A 660 -15.89 -29.24 -4.05
N ARG A 661 -15.05 -29.76 -3.13
CA ARG A 661 -15.45 -30.81 -2.18
C ARG A 661 -16.48 -30.31 -1.15
N LEU A 662 -16.39 -29.06 -0.70
CA LEU A 662 -17.42 -28.44 0.16
C LEU A 662 -18.76 -28.26 -0.56
N LEU A 663 -18.74 -27.90 -1.85
CA LEU A 663 -19.94 -27.76 -2.68
C LEU A 663 -20.58 -29.13 -2.98
N GLU A 664 -19.79 -30.19 -3.20
CA GLU A 664 -20.29 -31.57 -3.29
C GLU A 664 -20.91 -32.05 -1.97
N CYS A 665 -20.27 -31.76 -0.85
CA CYS A 665 -20.75 -32.12 0.49
C CYS A 665 -22.08 -31.37 0.84
N GLN A 666 -22.22 -30.12 0.38
CA GLN A 666 -23.47 -29.35 0.52
C GLN A 666 -24.59 -29.81 -0.42
N ALA A 667 -24.25 -30.25 -1.64
CA ALA A 667 -25.22 -30.81 -2.57
C ALA A 667 -25.84 -32.13 -2.08
N GLN A 668 -25.15 -32.85 -1.20
CA GLN A 668 -25.59 -34.15 -0.65
C GLN A 668 -26.42 -34.06 0.63
N GLY A 669 -26.63 -32.86 1.21
CA GLY A 669 -27.55 -32.65 2.34
C GLY A 669 -27.17 -33.33 3.66
N SER A 670 -26.00 -33.97 3.74
CA SER A 670 -25.50 -34.62 4.95
C SER A 670 -24.78 -33.62 5.86
N GLN A 671 -24.92 -33.80 7.18
CA GLN A 671 -24.07 -33.17 8.19
C GLN A 671 -22.63 -33.62 7.93
N CYS A 672 -21.84 -32.75 7.31
CA CYS A 672 -20.47 -33.06 6.91
C CYS A 672 -19.56 -33.10 8.15
N ASP A 673 -19.52 -34.24 8.84
CA ASP A 673 -18.33 -34.67 9.58
C ASP A 673 -17.29 -35.10 8.55
N VAL A 674 -16.74 -34.14 7.80
CA VAL A 674 -15.55 -34.39 7.00
C VAL A 674 -14.44 -34.54 8.02
N PRO A 675 -13.80 -35.73 8.17
CA PRO A 675 -12.47 -35.73 8.72
C PRO A 675 -11.69 -34.92 7.69
N LEU A 676 -11.35 -33.67 8.04
CA LEU A 676 -10.20 -33.03 7.43
C LEU A 676 -9.13 -34.10 7.48
N GLU A 677 -8.85 -34.73 6.34
CA GLU A 677 -7.66 -35.52 6.18
C GLU A 677 -6.56 -34.49 6.41
N LYS A 678 -6.18 -34.38 7.68
CA LYS A 678 -5.02 -33.66 8.14
C LYS A 678 -3.90 -34.43 7.46
N GLN A 679 -3.62 -34.10 6.19
CA GLN A 679 -2.23 -34.05 5.83
C GLN A 679 -1.61 -33.18 6.93
N PRO A 680 -0.69 -33.74 7.73
CA PRO A 680 -0.02 -32.95 8.73
C PRO A 680 0.94 -32.05 7.95
N GLU A 681 0.42 -31.04 7.23
CA GLU A 681 1.20 -29.86 6.94
C GLU A 681 1.68 -29.39 8.30
N ALA A 682 3.00 -29.45 8.48
CA ALA A 682 3.62 -29.07 9.72
C ALA A 682 3.16 -27.64 10.05
N LEU A 683 3.01 -27.32 11.32
CA LEU A 683 2.62 -25.97 11.75
C LEU A 683 3.52 -24.89 11.11
N SER A 684 4.78 -25.24 10.81
CA SER A 684 5.72 -24.42 10.03
C SER A 684 5.21 -24.04 8.65
N ASP A 685 4.62 -24.98 7.92
CA ASP A 685 4.26 -24.81 6.51
C ASP A 685 3.06 -23.88 6.38
N ARG A 686 2.07 -24.00 7.28
CA ARG A 686 0.94 -23.06 7.34
C ARG A 686 1.37 -21.65 7.72
N VAL A 687 2.31 -21.52 8.66
CA VAL A 687 2.84 -20.21 9.06
C VAL A 687 3.61 -19.57 7.91
N LEU A 688 4.46 -20.34 7.22
CA LEU A 688 5.21 -19.86 6.05
C LEU A 688 4.27 -19.46 4.91
N GLN A 689 3.23 -20.24 4.65
CA GLN A 689 2.22 -19.93 3.64
C GLN A 689 1.47 -18.62 3.96
N GLN A 690 1.06 -18.41 5.21
CA GLN A 690 0.42 -17.16 5.64
C GLN A 690 1.33 -15.95 5.52
N ILE A 691 2.62 -16.10 5.88
CA ILE A 691 3.63 -15.05 5.72
C ILE A 691 3.77 -14.69 4.24
N ASP A 692 3.85 -15.69 3.36
CA ASP A 692 4.02 -15.47 1.94
C ASP A 692 2.76 -14.87 1.29
N ILE A 693 1.56 -15.28 1.72
CA ILE A 693 0.30 -14.63 1.34
C ILE A 693 0.31 -13.15 1.72
N PHE A 694 0.74 -12.83 2.94
CA PHE A 694 0.81 -11.45 3.42
C PHE A 694 1.75 -10.60 2.56
N PHE A 695 2.95 -11.10 2.26
CA PHE A 695 3.94 -10.40 1.42
C PHE A 695 3.63 -10.42 -0.08
N SER A 696 2.65 -11.22 -0.53
CA SER A 696 2.16 -11.22 -1.91
C SER A 696 0.80 -10.52 -2.06
N SER A 697 0.25 -9.95 -0.98
CA SER A 697 -1.06 -9.31 -0.97
C SER A 697 -1.01 -7.88 -1.49
N MET A 698 -2.00 -7.49 -2.32
CA MET A 698 -2.13 -6.09 -2.74
C MET A 698 -2.46 -5.17 -1.55
N GLY A 699 -3.25 -5.64 -0.58
CA GLY A 699 -3.64 -4.86 0.60
C GLY A 699 -2.47 -4.28 1.38
N LEU A 700 -1.36 -5.04 1.50
CA LEU A 700 -0.14 -4.56 2.16
C LEU A 700 0.44 -3.32 1.46
N TYR A 701 0.65 -3.41 0.15
CA TYR A 701 1.38 -2.39 -0.62
C TYR A 701 0.50 -1.23 -1.10
N VAL A 702 -0.76 -1.50 -1.44
CA VAL A 702 -1.71 -0.51 -1.94
C VAL A 702 -2.35 0.27 -0.80
N THR A 703 -2.66 -0.38 0.32
CA THR A 703 -3.42 0.24 1.41
C THR A 703 -2.58 0.47 2.66
N LEU A 704 -1.99 -0.58 3.25
CA LEU A 704 -1.40 -0.48 4.59
C LEU A 704 -0.13 0.37 4.65
N ILE A 705 0.86 0.12 3.78
CA ILE A 705 2.12 0.88 3.79
C ILE A 705 1.89 2.37 3.45
N PRO A 706 1.12 2.73 2.40
CA PRO A 706 0.80 4.14 2.12
C PRO A 706 0.07 4.82 3.28
N LEU A 707 -0.93 4.15 3.88
CA LEU A 707 -1.70 4.68 5.00
C LEU A 707 -0.80 4.93 6.23
N ALA A 708 0.05 3.98 6.61
CA ALA A 708 0.97 4.14 7.74
C ALA A 708 1.93 5.32 7.52
N ALA A 709 2.51 5.43 6.32
CA ALA A 709 3.39 6.55 5.97
C ALA A 709 2.63 7.90 6.03
N GLY A 710 1.42 7.96 5.46
CA GLY A 710 0.58 9.16 5.47
C GLY A 710 0.21 9.61 6.89
N LEU A 711 -0.26 8.69 7.74
CA LEU A 711 -0.58 8.96 9.15
C LEU A 711 0.62 9.46 9.93
N TYR A 712 1.81 8.87 9.72
CA TYR A 712 3.04 9.36 10.33
C TYR A 712 3.36 10.80 9.91
N LEU A 713 3.33 11.08 8.59
CA LEU A 713 3.65 12.40 8.06
C LEU A 713 2.65 13.47 8.53
N LEU A 714 1.36 13.12 8.58
CA LEU A 714 0.29 13.98 9.05
C LEU A 714 0.45 14.32 10.54
N THR A 715 0.54 13.29 11.40
CA THR A 715 0.61 13.48 12.86
C THR A 715 1.90 14.16 13.31
N ARG A 716 3.02 13.94 12.59
CA ARG A 716 4.29 14.64 12.82
C ARG A 716 4.38 16.00 12.10
N ARG A 717 3.28 16.47 11.51
CA ARG A 717 3.14 17.78 10.84
C ARG A 717 4.23 18.02 9.77
N ARG A 718 4.53 16.98 8.99
CA ARG A 718 5.58 16.96 7.96
C ARG A 718 5.03 17.45 6.61
N TRP A 719 4.52 18.68 6.59
CA TRP A 719 3.73 19.22 5.47
C TRP A 719 4.35 19.10 4.07
N LEU A 720 5.67 19.32 3.92
CA LEU A 720 6.32 19.18 2.60
C LEU A 720 6.40 17.71 2.13
N ALA A 721 6.65 16.79 3.05
CA ALA A 721 6.67 15.36 2.75
C ALA A 721 5.24 14.83 2.55
N LEU A 722 4.27 15.36 3.29
CA LEU A 722 2.85 15.06 3.10
C LEU A 722 2.37 15.55 1.72
N ALA A 723 2.77 16.75 1.29
CA ALA A 723 2.50 17.25 -0.05
C ALA A 723 3.09 16.34 -1.14
N ALA A 724 4.32 15.83 -0.94
CA ALA A 724 4.89 14.82 -1.83
C ALA A 724 4.05 13.54 -1.84
N TRP A 725 3.67 13.05 -0.65
CA TRP A 725 2.87 11.82 -0.48
C TRP A 725 1.49 11.88 -1.16
N VAL A 726 0.94 13.07 -1.44
CA VAL A 726 -0.30 13.18 -2.23
C VAL A 726 -0.16 12.55 -3.62
N PHE A 727 1.02 12.58 -4.23
CA PHE A 727 1.26 11.87 -5.51
C PHE A 727 0.98 10.37 -5.37
N LEU A 728 1.45 9.76 -4.27
CA LEU A 728 1.19 8.35 -3.95
C LEU A 728 -0.29 8.12 -3.62
N LEU A 729 -0.90 8.99 -2.81
CA LEU A 729 -2.30 8.88 -2.42
C LEU A 729 -3.21 8.90 -3.65
N MET A 730 -2.99 9.82 -4.59
CA MET A 730 -3.81 9.92 -5.80
C MET A 730 -3.70 8.67 -6.66
N PHE A 731 -2.51 8.06 -6.75
CA PHE A 731 -2.36 6.78 -7.42
C PHE A 731 -3.19 5.67 -6.73
N VAL A 732 -3.13 5.58 -5.39
CA VAL A 732 -3.92 4.59 -4.63
C VAL A 732 -5.43 4.82 -4.78
N LEU A 733 -5.89 6.07 -4.70
CA LEU A 733 -7.30 6.40 -4.90
C LEU A 733 -7.77 6.02 -6.31
N GLN A 734 -6.92 6.17 -7.32
CA GLN A 734 -7.23 5.74 -8.68
C GLN A 734 -7.37 4.22 -8.80
N LEU A 735 -6.54 3.45 -8.08
CA LEU A 735 -6.70 1.99 -8.03
C LEU A 735 -8.03 1.60 -7.40
N ILE A 736 -8.41 2.24 -6.30
CA ILE A 736 -9.68 1.97 -5.61
C ILE A 736 -10.88 2.35 -6.49
N ALA A 737 -10.76 3.41 -7.29
CA ALA A 737 -11.78 3.82 -8.25
C ALA A 737 -11.82 2.94 -9.52
N SER A 738 -10.94 1.93 -9.65
CA SER A 738 -10.87 1.07 -10.82
C SER A 738 -12.04 0.07 -10.88
N PRO A 739 -12.55 -0.27 -12.08
CA PRO A 739 -13.64 -1.24 -12.27
C PRO A 739 -13.24 -2.69 -11.93
N ALA A 740 -11.96 -2.94 -11.63
CA ALA A 740 -11.48 -4.24 -11.21
C ALA A 740 -10.20 -4.09 -10.39
N ALA A 741 -10.00 -5.01 -9.44
CA ALA A 741 -8.79 -5.07 -8.67
C ALA A 741 -7.77 -6.04 -9.26
N LEU A 742 -7.15 -5.62 -10.37
CA LEU A 742 -6.20 -6.41 -11.13
C LEU A 742 -4.76 -6.14 -10.69
N TYR A 743 -3.97 -7.22 -10.56
CA TYR A 743 -2.64 -7.17 -9.97
C TYR A 743 -1.60 -6.37 -10.78
N TRP A 744 -1.85 -6.14 -12.06
CA TRP A 744 -0.96 -5.32 -12.88
C TRP A 744 -1.17 -3.81 -12.70
N TYR A 745 -2.36 -3.35 -12.27
CA TYR A 745 -2.59 -1.92 -12.03
C TYR A 745 -1.69 -1.28 -10.96
N PRO A 746 -1.40 -1.93 -9.81
CA PRO A 746 -0.49 -1.39 -8.81
C PRO A 746 1.00 -1.54 -9.19
N VAL A 747 1.35 -2.11 -10.34
CA VAL A 747 2.76 -2.33 -10.71
C VAL A 747 3.65 -1.10 -10.53
N PRO A 748 3.31 0.09 -11.07
CA PRO A 748 4.10 1.30 -10.84
C PRO A 748 4.27 1.67 -9.36
N LEU A 749 3.28 1.35 -8.50
CA LEU A 749 3.34 1.60 -7.07
C LEU A 749 4.51 0.86 -6.43
N TYR A 750 4.71 -0.42 -6.77
CA TYR A 750 5.75 -1.25 -6.16
C TYR A 750 7.14 -0.67 -6.36
N PHE A 751 7.41 -0.03 -7.50
CA PHE A 751 8.69 0.60 -7.81
C PHE A 751 8.91 1.90 -7.02
N VAL A 752 7.87 2.68 -6.74
CA VAL A 752 7.99 4.00 -6.09
C VAL A 752 7.76 3.99 -4.59
N LEU A 753 7.01 3.00 -4.10
CA LEU A 753 6.57 2.92 -2.70
C LEU A 753 7.74 3.03 -1.70
N PRO A 754 8.91 2.40 -1.91
CA PRO A 754 10.03 2.54 -0.97
C PRO A 754 10.54 3.98 -0.81
N ALA A 755 10.50 4.79 -1.87
CA ALA A 755 10.90 6.21 -1.79
C ALA A 755 9.95 7.02 -0.89
N PHE A 756 8.65 6.77 -1.00
CA PHE A 756 7.63 7.42 -0.16
C PHE A 756 7.64 6.91 1.28
N ALA A 757 7.74 5.59 1.48
CA ALA A 757 7.87 5.00 2.80
C ALA A 757 9.13 5.53 3.52
N GLY A 758 10.22 5.73 2.78
CA GLY A 758 11.46 6.33 3.28
C GLY A 758 11.33 7.76 3.81
N LEU A 759 10.27 8.50 3.44
CA LEU A 759 10.05 9.89 3.89
C LEU A 759 9.85 10.01 5.39
N ILE A 760 9.42 8.93 6.06
CA ILE A 760 9.27 8.94 7.52
C ILE A 760 10.62 9.15 8.23
N PHE A 761 11.74 8.76 7.61
CA PHE A 761 13.08 8.94 8.14
C PHE A 761 13.70 10.31 7.81
N ASP A 762 12.99 11.17 7.08
CA ASP A 762 13.54 12.43 6.62
C ASP A 762 13.66 13.49 7.73
N LYS A 763 14.70 14.34 7.66
CA LYS A 763 14.93 15.42 8.66
C LYS A 763 14.10 16.64 8.30
N SER A 764 13.61 17.38 9.29
CA SER A 764 12.77 18.55 9.03
C SER A 764 13.64 19.70 8.52
N GLY A 765 13.60 19.96 7.21
CA GLY A 765 13.78 21.29 6.62
C GLY A 765 15.03 22.08 7.03
N ARG A 766 16.22 21.47 7.06
CA ARG A 766 17.49 22.19 6.90
C ARG A 766 18.43 21.34 6.06
N GLN A 767 18.33 21.47 4.75
CA GLN A 767 19.54 21.32 3.93
C GLN A 767 20.27 22.66 4.03
N ARG A 768 21.44 22.65 4.69
CA ARG A 768 22.41 23.73 4.54
C ARG A 768 22.76 23.82 3.05
N LYS A 769 22.86 25.07 2.58
CA LYS A 769 23.10 25.48 1.19
C LYS A 769 24.22 24.69 0.53
#